data_AF-A0AAE0S183-F1
#
_entry.id   AF-A0AAE0S183-F1
#
_cell.length_a   1.000
_cell.length_b   1.000
_cell.length_c   1.000
_cell.angle_alpha   90.00
_cell.angle_beta   90.00
_cell.angle_gamma   90.00
#
_symmetry.space_group_name_H-M   'P 1'
#
loop_
_entity.id
_entity.type
_entity.pdbx_description
1 polymer ?
#
loop_
_entity_poly.entity_id
_entity_poly.type
_entity_poly.pdbx_seq_one_letter_code
_entity_poly.pdbx_strand_id
1 'polypeptide(L)'
;MSAIVEIPSVNSAVQKLQELGDRMRSADFGFHDNDVSNIDSITEALLELEKQRLKIHEELETETIRASIKRHCLQFLPQEVKKEISAAVKSARESNAEALNNLRNQLAQITQNIAYLEKRHKELDEENAILHPERELIREQHEEIISQLNRRMAEKASMQIMLNETRDNVRQTNQDIVDLEDGILQLKEDLILERNEARQEKKKLKKARFDTEEKAKVQNEQNIEKKKELDVLHDRKVDSESKLDILRKSLRRYETSKAKLEGEERNLNAQIQKQLKHNEELRRKGLSIQNEDMKLQLEFEEDERRMKGKIQQLQQEITNETSRKVELEKDKLDLQNELEKRLEIKKADLKRVEQANEELQKEKQQLGLKAEEMGRLRSENTDMQEQIENLAESHKIVLAQLNIQIEDYREQLMKERKERLVTQEQKSSLSKELEDYKTDNQNKLQALNKLVTEGKTEHMELANEGTKLQKELKEDESLIKTLEEELDNAQKNYQTSFTFLQTKVETMEREIIEMEHEIGQKKQEIENKTPGFEELEKRFEARTAAYEKLKKDIVDLKGKKQTLSDIINKTKGEKERTEGPLAKVKVDLKQKREEAIYQLKKHGEETANIEREIFVEGCKLKTVMEENQKLRDACMKTEEDIYDLKKQMENNQQYKVRLLRALEEVKDELTKRWNEDVELQETFSQRDQLVVDGLGELLDTTEKRETKINEITQKLETELQYLGNFLENLASRRPKDSYMSQCRTPTPSLPSTPGTAVKKAEVKRFSRR
;
A
#
# COMPACT_ATOMS: atom_id res chain seq x y z
N MET A 1 -127.01 95.81 18.36
CA MET A 1 -127.88 96.68 19.17
C MET A 1 -128.92 97.27 18.24
N SER A 2 -130.08 96.63 18.16
CA SER A 2 -131.22 97.09 17.34
C SER A 2 -132.39 97.27 18.30
N ALA A 3 -132.83 98.52 18.45
CA ALA A 3 -133.92 98.89 19.33
C ALA A 3 -135.24 98.41 18.70
N ILE A 4 -135.93 97.50 19.38
CA ILE A 4 -137.30 97.13 19.03
C ILE A 4 -138.16 98.36 19.31
N VAL A 5 -138.45 99.14 18.27
CA VAL A 5 -139.43 100.23 18.33
C VAL A 5 -140.80 99.59 18.27
N GLU A 6 -141.36 99.23 19.41
CA GLU A 6 -142.79 98.94 19.52
C GLU A 6 -143.55 100.22 19.18
N ILE A 7 -144.38 100.19 18.14
CA ILE A 7 -145.19 101.35 17.77
C ILE A 7 -146.37 101.42 18.76
N PRO A 8 -146.39 102.37 19.71
CA PRO A 8 -147.36 102.38 20.80
C PRO A 8 -148.80 102.53 20.31
N SER A 9 -148.98 103.08 19.10
CA SER A 9 -150.30 103.31 18.50
C SER A 9 -151.04 102.02 18.16
N VAL A 10 -150.35 100.93 17.79
CA VAL A 10 -151.00 99.66 17.42
C VAL A 10 -151.44 98.91 18.68
N ASN A 11 -150.57 98.83 19.70
CA ASN A 11 -150.92 98.25 20.99
C ASN A 11 -152.03 99.04 21.70
N SER A 12 -152.02 100.38 21.59
CA SER A 12 -153.09 101.22 22.14
C SER A 12 -154.42 101.06 21.37
N ALA A 13 -154.38 100.80 20.05
CA ALA A 13 -155.58 100.51 19.27
C ALA A 13 -156.18 99.14 19.62
N VAL A 14 -155.34 98.11 19.80
CA VAL A 14 -155.74 96.78 20.26
C VAL A 14 -156.37 96.84 21.65
N GLN A 15 -155.76 97.56 22.59
CA GLN A 15 -156.32 97.76 23.94
C GLN A 15 -157.68 98.46 23.92
N LYS A 16 -157.83 99.51 23.11
CA LYS A 16 -159.10 100.23 22.99
C LYS A 16 -160.19 99.39 22.32
N LEU A 17 -159.83 98.54 21.36
CA LEU A 17 -160.75 97.59 20.73
C LEU A 17 -161.17 96.49 21.72
N GLN A 18 -160.26 96.00 22.56
CA GLN A 18 -160.60 95.06 23.64
C GLN A 18 -161.50 95.70 24.70
N GLU A 19 -161.19 96.92 25.16
CA GLU A 19 -162.05 97.67 26.09
C GLU A 19 -163.44 97.96 25.49
N LEU A 20 -163.51 98.23 24.18
CA LEU A 20 -164.77 98.41 23.48
C LEU A 20 -165.54 97.09 23.39
N GLY A 21 -164.86 95.99 23.08
CA GLY A 21 -165.44 94.64 23.08
C GLY A 21 -165.99 94.26 24.46
N ASP A 22 -165.26 94.55 25.54
CA ASP A 22 -165.68 94.26 26.92
C ASP A 22 -166.89 95.12 27.35
N ARG A 23 -166.94 96.38 26.92
CA ARG A 23 -168.13 97.23 27.14
C ARG A 23 -169.34 96.76 26.35
N MET A 24 -169.15 96.29 25.13
CA MET A 24 -170.24 95.77 24.29
C MET A 24 -170.82 94.46 24.85
N ARG A 25 -170.07 93.70 25.67
CA ARG A 25 -170.56 92.51 26.38
C ARG A 25 -171.36 92.82 27.66
N SER A 26 -171.43 94.08 28.12
CA SER A 26 -172.14 94.42 29.37
C SER A 26 -173.66 94.59 29.15
N ALA A 27 -174.45 94.05 30.08
CA ALA A 27 -175.91 93.93 29.97
C ALA A 27 -176.67 95.27 29.92
N ASP A 28 -175.97 96.39 30.09
CA ASP A 28 -176.55 97.74 30.08
C ASP A 28 -176.82 98.28 28.67
N PHE A 29 -176.26 97.65 27.62
CA PHE A 29 -176.25 98.25 26.28
C PHE A 29 -176.86 97.43 25.13
N GLY A 30 -177.38 96.23 25.39
CA GLY A 30 -178.25 95.50 24.43
C GLY A 30 -177.63 95.14 23.07
N PHE A 31 -176.30 95.06 22.96
CA PHE A 31 -175.62 94.70 21.71
C PHE A 31 -175.78 93.22 21.37
N HIS A 32 -175.79 92.90 20.07
CA HIS A 32 -175.88 91.53 19.58
C HIS A 32 -174.47 90.91 19.50
N ASP A 33 -174.34 89.62 19.83
CA ASP A 33 -173.05 88.90 19.87
C ASP A 33 -172.21 89.00 18.58
N ASN A 34 -172.87 89.19 17.42
CA ASN A 34 -172.17 89.37 16.14
C ASN A 34 -171.28 90.61 16.11
N ASP A 35 -171.68 91.69 16.78
CA ASP A 35 -170.91 92.94 16.76
C ASP A 35 -169.65 92.83 17.63
N VAL A 36 -169.73 92.05 18.70
CA VAL A 36 -168.58 91.75 19.57
C VAL A 36 -167.57 90.84 18.87
N SER A 37 -168.03 89.82 18.12
CA SER A 37 -167.15 88.91 17.38
C SER A 37 -166.36 89.60 16.26
N ASN A 38 -166.93 90.65 15.65
CA ASN A 38 -166.23 91.44 14.63
C ASN A 38 -165.05 92.23 15.22
N ILE A 39 -165.19 92.76 16.44
CA ILE A 39 -164.12 93.49 17.14
C ILE A 39 -162.97 92.54 17.49
N ASP A 40 -163.27 91.33 17.96
CA ASP A 40 -162.27 90.31 18.26
C ASP A 40 -161.47 89.93 16.99
N SER A 41 -162.16 89.74 15.85
CA SER A 41 -161.53 89.40 14.57
C SER A 41 -160.59 90.50 14.05
N ILE A 42 -160.98 91.77 14.19
CA ILE A 42 -160.12 92.91 13.82
C ILE A 42 -158.87 92.96 14.71
N THR A 43 -159.06 92.69 16.00
CA THR A 43 -157.96 92.67 16.98
C THR A 43 -156.94 91.57 16.65
N GLU A 44 -157.41 90.39 16.27
CA GLU A 44 -156.56 89.25 15.89
C GLU A 44 -155.78 89.50 14.58
N ALA A 45 -156.42 90.11 13.58
CA ALA A 45 -155.76 90.47 12.33
C ALA A 45 -154.64 91.52 12.52
N LEU A 46 -154.84 92.49 13.43
CA LEU A 46 -153.82 93.49 13.77
C LEU A 46 -152.60 92.85 14.46
N LEU A 47 -152.82 91.87 15.34
CA LEU A 47 -151.74 91.13 15.99
C LEU A 47 -150.92 90.30 14.99
N GLU A 48 -151.58 89.64 14.03
CA GLU A 48 -150.87 88.84 13.02
C GLU A 48 -150.05 89.71 12.06
N LEU A 49 -150.53 90.90 11.69
CA LEU A 49 -149.79 91.85 10.86
C LEU A 49 -148.51 92.36 11.55
N GLU A 50 -148.59 92.68 12.85
CA GLU A 50 -147.43 93.13 13.63
C GLU A 50 -146.36 92.03 13.72
N LYS A 51 -146.80 90.77 13.87
CA LYS A 51 -145.91 89.61 13.89
C LYS A 51 -145.17 89.39 12.57
N GLN A 52 -145.84 89.54 11.43
CA GLN A 52 -145.17 89.41 10.12
C GLN A 52 -144.16 90.54 9.85
N ARG A 53 -144.46 91.77 10.29
CA ARG A 53 -143.52 92.89 10.17
C ARG A 53 -142.21 92.62 10.89
N LEU A 54 -142.28 92.13 12.13
CA LEU A 54 -141.10 91.80 12.94
C LEU A 54 -140.22 90.76 12.23
N LYS A 55 -140.83 89.70 11.69
CA LYS A 55 -140.11 88.63 10.99
C LYS A 55 -139.33 89.13 9.77
N ILE A 56 -139.95 89.97 8.92
CA ILE A 56 -139.28 90.52 7.73
C ILE A 56 -138.09 91.39 8.13
N HIS A 57 -138.23 92.16 9.21
CA HIS A 57 -137.17 93.05 9.68
C HIS A 57 -135.93 92.28 10.17
N GLU A 58 -136.14 91.17 10.89
CA GLU A 58 -135.05 90.27 11.30
C GLU A 58 -134.33 89.65 10.09
N GLU A 59 -135.07 89.13 9.11
CA GLU A 59 -134.47 88.52 7.91
C GLU A 59 -133.61 89.53 7.14
N LEU A 60 -134.09 90.76 7.00
CA LEU A 60 -133.38 91.83 6.29
C LEU A 60 -132.12 92.30 7.02
N GLU A 61 -132.13 92.32 8.35
CA GLU A 61 -130.95 92.62 9.17
C GLU A 61 -129.87 91.53 9.00
N THR A 62 -130.26 90.25 9.01
CA THR A 62 -129.29 89.15 8.83
C THR A 62 -128.63 89.15 7.45
N GLU A 63 -129.38 89.46 6.38
CA GLU A 63 -128.82 89.57 5.03
C GLU A 63 -127.91 90.79 4.88
N THR A 64 -128.26 91.92 5.52
CA THR A 64 -127.43 93.13 5.49
C THR A 64 -126.07 92.90 6.17
N ILE A 65 -126.05 92.19 7.30
CA ILE A 65 -124.81 91.82 8.00
C ILE A 65 -123.97 90.86 7.14
N ARG A 66 -124.59 89.81 6.57
CA ARG A 66 -123.89 88.85 5.70
C ARG A 66 -123.30 89.52 4.45
N ALA A 67 -124.02 90.45 3.83
CA ALA A 67 -123.52 91.22 2.70
C ALA A 67 -122.32 92.11 3.09
N SER A 68 -122.36 92.72 4.27
CA SER A 68 -121.26 93.53 4.80
C SER A 68 -119.98 92.70 5.01
N ILE A 69 -120.09 91.53 5.66
CA ILE A 69 -118.95 90.62 5.87
C ILE A 69 -118.34 90.18 4.53
N LYS A 70 -119.18 89.79 3.55
CA LYS A 70 -118.68 89.40 2.23
C LYS A 70 -117.96 90.53 1.50
N ARG A 71 -118.45 91.77 1.59
CA ARG A 71 -117.77 92.95 0.99
C ARG A 71 -116.43 93.21 1.66
N HIS A 72 -116.34 93.11 2.99
CA HIS A 72 -115.08 93.23 3.71
C HIS A 72 -114.08 92.16 3.26
N CYS A 73 -114.50 90.89 3.24
CA CYS A 73 -113.64 89.80 2.74
C CYS A 73 -113.17 90.06 1.30
N LEU A 74 -114.05 90.47 0.38
CA LEU A 74 -113.68 90.77 -1.00
C LEU A 74 -112.69 91.94 -1.12
N GLN A 75 -112.75 92.93 -0.22
CA GLN A 75 -111.85 94.08 -0.25
C GLN A 75 -110.44 93.73 0.25
N PHE A 76 -110.30 92.87 1.26
CA PHE A 76 -109.01 92.61 1.93
C PHE A 76 -108.32 91.30 1.51
N LEU A 77 -109.05 90.29 1.03
CA LEU A 77 -108.49 89.00 0.61
C LEU A 77 -107.35 89.12 -0.44
N PRO A 78 -107.41 90.02 -1.45
CA PRO A 78 -106.31 90.18 -2.40
C PRO A 78 -105.00 90.66 -1.76
N GLN A 79 -105.07 91.45 -0.68
CA GLN A 79 -103.88 91.91 0.03
C GLN A 79 -103.28 90.81 0.91
N GLU A 80 -104.12 90.03 1.57
CA GLU A 80 -103.70 88.89 2.39
C GLU A 80 -103.01 87.82 1.53
N VAL A 81 -103.61 87.46 0.39
CA VAL A 81 -103.01 86.52 -0.57
C VAL A 81 -101.67 87.04 -1.11
N LYS A 82 -101.55 88.33 -1.42
CA LYS A 82 -100.27 88.93 -1.84
C LYS A 82 -99.21 88.85 -0.74
N LYS A 83 -99.58 89.08 0.53
CA LYS A 83 -98.65 88.96 1.67
C LYS A 83 -98.19 87.52 1.85
N GLU A 84 -99.10 86.55 1.76
CA GLU A 84 -98.78 85.13 1.89
C GLU A 84 -97.87 84.63 0.76
N ILE A 85 -98.18 85.01 -0.50
CA ILE A 85 -97.30 84.70 -1.65
C ILE A 85 -95.92 85.34 -1.46
N SER A 86 -95.85 86.60 -1.01
CA SER A 86 -94.57 87.26 -0.74
C SER A 86 -93.78 86.56 0.36
N ALA A 87 -94.43 86.07 1.42
CA ALA A 87 -93.78 85.34 2.50
C ALA A 87 -93.26 83.97 2.02
N ALA A 88 -94.07 83.23 1.26
CA ALA A 88 -93.68 81.96 0.66
C ALA A 88 -92.51 82.11 -0.32
N VAL A 89 -92.54 83.14 -1.18
CA VAL A 89 -91.43 83.45 -2.09
C VAL A 89 -90.16 83.82 -1.32
N LYS A 90 -90.27 84.59 -0.23
CA LYS A 90 -89.12 84.95 0.60
C LYS A 90 -88.51 83.72 1.27
N SER A 91 -89.34 82.86 1.87
CA SER A 91 -88.90 81.60 2.48
C SER A 91 -88.25 80.65 1.46
N ALA A 92 -88.82 80.54 0.26
CA ALA A 92 -88.22 79.75 -0.82
C ALA A 92 -86.87 80.34 -1.29
N ARG A 93 -86.73 81.67 -1.35
CA ARG A 93 -85.45 82.34 -1.66
C ARG A 93 -84.41 82.11 -0.57
N GLU A 94 -84.80 82.21 0.69
CA GLU A 94 -83.92 81.96 1.84
C GLU A 94 -83.47 80.49 1.87
N SER A 95 -84.40 79.53 1.71
CA SER A 95 -84.08 78.11 1.61
C SER A 95 -83.18 77.78 0.42
N ASN A 96 -83.41 78.38 -0.75
CA ASN A 96 -82.54 78.21 -1.91
C ASN A 96 -81.16 78.84 -1.67
N ALA A 97 -81.08 79.99 -1.01
CA ALA A 97 -79.80 80.62 -0.64
C ALA A 97 -79.01 79.74 0.35
N GLU A 98 -79.67 79.13 1.33
CA GLU A 98 -79.06 78.16 2.24
C GLU A 98 -78.57 76.92 1.49
N ALA A 99 -79.38 76.35 0.60
CA ALA A 99 -78.98 75.21 -0.23
C ALA A 99 -77.77 75.53 -1.12
N LEU A 100 -77.75 76.72 -1.74
CA LEU A 100 -76.61 77.20 -2.54
C LEU A 100 -75.37 77.41 -1.69
N ASN A 101 -75.49 77.94 -0.47
CA ASN A 101 -74.36 78.10 0.44
C ASN A 101 -73.83 76.74 0.92
N ASN A 102 -74.71 75.78 1.21
CA ASN A 102 -74.30 74.42 1.55
C ASN A 102 -73.54 73.75 0.39
N LEU A 103 -74.03 73.88 -0.85
CA LEU A 103 -73.34 73.37 -2.03
C LEU A 103 -71.99 74.09 -2.24
N ARG A 104 -71.92 75.40 -2.04
CA ARG A 104 -70.65 76.15 -2.11
C ARG A 104 -69.65 75.68 -1.06
N ASN A 105 -70.10 75.45 0.17
CA ASN A 105 -69.25 74.93 1.25
C ASN A 105 -68.77 73.51 0.96
N GLN A 106 -69.64 72.63 0.45
CA GLN A 106 -69.26 71.29 0.02
C GLN A 106 -68.26 71.33 -1.14
N LEU A 107 -68.46 72.21 -2.14
CA LEU A 107 -67.51 72.40 -3.23
C LEU A 107 -66.16 72.93 -2.73
N ALA A 108 -66.15 73.87 -1.79
CA ALA A 108 -64.93 74.37 -1.17
C ALA A 108 -64.20 73.25 -0.41
N GLN A 109 -64.92 72.42 0.33
CA GLN A 109 -64.36 71.27 1.05
C GLN A 109 -63.81 70.21 0.08
N ILE A 110 -64.53 69.89 -0.99
CA ILE A 110 -64.06 68.97 -2.03
C ILE A 110 -62.80 69.53 -2.70
N THR A 111 -62.77 70.82 -3.01
CA THR A 111 -61.60 71.48 -3.61
C THR A 111 -60.39 71.42 -2.69
N GLN A 112 -60.60 71.66 -1.39
CA GLN A 112 -59.54 71.53 -0.37
C GLN A 112 -59.04 70.07 -0.27
N ASN A 113 -59.95 69.10 -0.30
CA ASN A 113 -59.59 67.68 -0.29
C ASN A 113 -58.82 67.27 -1.55
N ILE A 114 -59.22 67.76 -2.73
CA ILE A 114 -58.50 67.53 -3.99
C ILE A 114 -57.07 68.07 -3.87
N ALA A 115 -56.90 69.33 -3.42
CA ALA A 115 -55.57 69.91 -3.24
C ALA A 115 -54.71 69.13 -2.23
N TYR A 116 -55.30 68.67 -1.12
CA TYR A 116 -54.63 67.83 -0.14
C TYR A 116 -54.20 66.48 -0.74
N LEU A 117 -55.10 65.81 -1.47
CA LEU A 117 -54.82 64.51 -2.09
C LEU A 117 -53.80 64.63 -3.21
N GLU A 118 -53.84 65.69 -4.02
CA GLU A 118 -52.82 65.98 -5.04
C GLU A 118 -51.46 66.20 -4.41
N LYS A 119 -51.39 66.96 -3.30
CA LYS A 119 -50.14 67.11 -2.55
C LYS A 119 -49.65 65.77 -2.02
N ARG A 120 -50.54 64.97 -1.41
CA ARG A 120 -50.18 63.66 -0.87
C ARG A 120 -49.74 62.68 -1.96
N HIS A 121 -50.36 62.73 -3.13
CA HIS A 121 -49.98 61.92 -4.28
C HIS A 121 -48.57 62.28 -4.76
N LYS A 122 -48.25 63.59 -4.86
CA LYS A 122 -46.89 64.04 -5.21
C LYS A 122 -45.84 63.59 -4.20
N GLU A 123 -46.13 63.72 -2.90
CA GLU A 123 -45.24 63.21 -1.84
C GLU A 123 -44.98 61.71 -2.00
N LEU A 124 -46.03 60.91 -2.26
CA LEU A 124 -45.90 59.47 -2.49
C LEU A 124 -45.15 59.12 -3.78
N ASP A 125 -45.34 59.90 -4.85
CA ASP A 125 -44.58 59.72 -6.10
C ASP A 125 -43.10 60.02 -5.90
N GLU A 126 -42.78 61.09 -5.17
CA GLU A 126 -41.40 61.45 -4.80
C GLU A 126 -40.76 60.35 -3.93
N GLU A 127 -41.47 59.85 -2.92
CA GLU A 127 -41.01 58.72 -2.09
C GLU A 127 -40.80 57.46 -2.95
N ASN A 128 -41.76 57.11 -3.82
CA ASN A 128 -41.63 55.94 -4.70
C ASN A 128 -40.48 56.08 -5.71
N ALA A 129 -40.23 57.29 -6.23
CA ALA A 129 -39.13 57.56 -7.14
C ALA A 129 -37.76 57.33 -6.50
N ILE A 130 -37.65 57.49 -5.17
CA ILE A 130 -36.42 57.21 -4.40
C ILE A 130 -36.34 55.73 -4.02
N LEU A 131 -37.44 55.15 -3.56
CA LEU A 131 -37.45 53.76 -3.07
C LEU A 131 -37.26 52.72 -4.19
N HIS A 132 -37.71 53.01 -5.42
CA HIS A 132 -37.57 52.07 -6.53
C HIS A 132 -36.10 51.80 -6.90
N PRO A 133 -35.26 52.82 -7.12
CA PRO A 133 -33.82 52.63 -7.33
C PRO A 133 -33.13 51.92 -6.17
N GLU A 134 -33.45 52.27 -4.93
CA GLU A 134 -32.88 51.60 -3.75
C GLU A 134 -33.22 50.10 -3.72
N ARG A 135 -34.47 49.74 -4.05
CA ARG A 135 -34.90 48.34 -4.13
C ARG A 135 -34.17 47.59 -5.23
N GLU A 136 -34.01 48.17 -6.41
CA GLU A 136 -33.28 47.52 -7.50
C GLU A 136 -31.79 47.40 -7.19
N LEU A 137 -31.17 48.40 -6.55
CA LEU A 137 -29.78 48.31 -6.08
C LEU A 137 -29.60 47.17 -5.06
N ILE A 138 -30.48 47.06 -4.07
CA ILE A 138 -30.44 45.97 -3.08
C ILE A 138 -30.65 44.62 -3.77
N ARG A 139 -31.54 44.55 -4.77
CA ARG A 139 -31.78 43.34 -5.55
C ARG A 139 -30.54 42.92 -6.35
N GLU A 140 -29.90 43.85 -7.04
CA GLU A 140 -28.65 43.61 -7.78
C GLU A 140 -27.55 43.12 -6.83
N GLN A 141 -27.37 43.78 -5.69
CA GLN A 141 -26.41 43.33 -4.66
C GLN A 141 -26.73 41.93 -4.15
N HIS A 142 -28.01 41.61 -3.93
CA HIS A 142 -28.41 40.29 -3.48
C HIS A 142 -28.20 39.21 -4.56
N GLU A 143 -28.50 39.50 -5.82
CA GLU A 143 -28.22 38.60 -6.95
C GLU A 143 -26.71 38.40 -7.14
N GLU A 144 -25.89 39.43 -6.92
CA GLU A 144 -24.43 39.32 -6.92
C GLU A 144 -23.94 38.41 -5.78
N ILE A 145 -24.44 38.61 -4.55
CA ILE A 145 -24.08 37.77 -3.39
C ILE A 145 -24.46 36.30 -3.64
N ILE A 146 -25.66 36.04 -4.20
CA ILE A 146 -26.08 34.68 -4.57
C ILE A 146 -25.14 34.09 -5.62
N SER A 147 -24.77 34.87 -6.63
CA SER A 147 -23.85 34.43 -7.69
C SER A 147 -22.46 34.09 -7.14
N GLN A 148 -21.93 34.93 -6.24
CA GLN A 148 -20.67 34.67 -5.55
C GLN A 148 -20.76 33.42 -4.66
N LEU A 149 -21.87 33.22 -3.94
CA LEU A 149 -22.09 32.04 -3.12
C LEU A 149 -22.16 30.76 -3.97
N ASN A 150 -22.91 30.79 -5.07
CA ASN A 150 -23.02 29.66 -6.00
C ASN A 150 -21.66 29.31 -6.62
N ARG A 151 -20.88 30.32 -7.01
CA ARG A 151 -19.51 30.12 -7.48
C ARG A 151 -18.63 29.46 -6.40
N ARG A 152 -18.66 29.96 -5.16
CA ARG A 152 -17.91 29.34 -4.05
C ARG A 152 -18.36 27.91 -3.74
N MET A 153 -19.66 27.64 -3.82
CA MET A 153 -20.22 26.29 -3.66
C MET A 153 -19.73 25.34 -4.76
N ALA A 154 -19.71 25.81 -6.01
CA ALA A 154 -19.18 25.05 -7.14
C ALA A 154 -17.66 24.81 -7.01
N GLU A 155 -16.89 25.83 -6.66
CA GLU A 155 -15.44 25.72 -6.38
C GLU A 155 -15.18 24.71 -5.24
N LYS A 156 -15.95 24.77 -4.14
CA LYS A 156 -15.87 23.82 -3.04
C LYS A 156 -16.18 22.40 -3.49
N ALA A 157 -17.23 22.20 -4.28
CA ALA A 157 -17.57 20.88 -4.83
C ALA A 157 -16.45 20.35 -5.74
N SER A 158 -15.91 21.20 -6.61
CA SER A 158 -14.78 20.85 -7.49
C SER A 158 -13.52 20.49 -6.70
N MET A 159 -13.17 21.26 -5.66
CA MET A 159 -12.05 20.96 -4.78
C MET A 159 -12.28 19.65 -4.01
N GLN A 160 -13.51 19.38 -3.58
CA GLN A 160 -13.84 18.12 -2.90
C GLN A 160 -13.70 16.91 -3.83
N ILE A 161 -14.08 17.05 -5.11
CA ILE A 161 -13.87 16.02 -6.13
C ILE A 161 -12.38 15.79 -6.32
N MET A 162 -11.57 16.83 -6.57
CA MET A 162 -10.12 16.69 -6.71
C MET A 162 -9.44 16.12 -5.46
N LEU A 163 -9.92 16.46 -4.27
CA LEU A 163 -9.42 15.89 -3.02
C LEU A 163 -9.71 14.38 -2.93
N ASN A 164 -10.92 13.96 -3.33
CA ASN A 164 -11.27 12.55 -3.35
C ASN A 164 -10.46 11.78 -4.41
N GLU A 165 -10.31 12.33 -5.62
CA GLU A 165 -9.51 11.75 -6.69
C GLU A 165 -8.03 11.62 -6.29
N THR A 166 -7.44 12.67 -5.71
CA THR A 166 -6.05 12.62 -5.21
C THR A 166 -5.90 11.62 -4.08
N ARG A 167 -6.87 11.50 -3.16
CA ARG A 167 -6.86 10.48 -2.11
C ARG A 167 -6.91 9.07 -2.69
N ASP A 168 -7.73 8.84 -3.70
CA ASP A 168 -7.87 7.52 -4.32
C ASP A 168 -6.61 7.18 -5.15
N ASN A 169 -6.01 8.16 -5.84
CA ASN A 169 -4.70 8.00 -6.49
C ASN A 169 -3.60 7.66 -5.48
N VAL A 170 -3.55 8.32 -4.32
CA VAL A 170 -2.58 8.00 -3.25
C VAL A 170 -2.79 6.58 -2.72
N ARG A 171 -4.05 6.14 -2.57
CA ARG A 171 -4.35 4.76 -2.17
C ARG A 171 -3.87 3.75 -3.22
N GLN A 172 -4.11 4.03 -4.51
CA GLN A 172 -3.64 3.18 -5.59
C GLN A 172 -2.11 3.12 -5.61
N THR A 173 -1.41 4.26 -5.54
CA THR A 173 0.06 4.26 -5.53
C THR A 173 0.63 3.54 -4.31
N ASN A 174 -0.03 3.62 -3.15
CA ASN A 174 0.38 2.87 -1.98
C ASN A 174 0.19 1.36 -2.17
N GLN A 175 -0.90 0.93 -2.82
CA GLN A 175 -1.10 -0.48 -3.17
C GLN A 175 -0.03 -0.95 -4.17
N ASP A 176 0.25 -0.14 -5.20
CA ASP A 176 1.30 -0.45 -6.18
C ASP A 176 2.68 -0.56 -5.52
N ILE A 177 2.97 0.28 -4.52
CA ILE A 177 4.21 0.19 -3.73
C ILE A 177 4.26 -1.15 -2.97
N VAL A 178 3.18 -1.54 -2.29
CA VAL A 178 3.12 -2.83 -1.57
C VAL A 178 3.32 -4.00 -2.53
N ASP A 179 2.64 -3.99 -3.68
CA ASP A 179 2.76 -5.04 -4.69
C ASP A 179 4.19 -5.13 -5.26
N LEU A 180 4.84 -3.98 -5.46
CA LEU A 180 6.26 -3.92 -5.87
C LEU A 180 7.20 -4.40 -4.76
N GLU A 181 6.95 -4.06 -3.50
CA GLU A 181 7.74 -4.54 -2.36
C GLU A 181 7.64 -6.07 -2.22
N ASP A 182 6.44 -6.63 -2.35
CA ASP A 182 6.22 -8.07 -2.39
C ASP A 182 6.93 -8.74 -3.58
N GLY A 183 6.85 -8.12 -4.77
CA GLY A 183 7.59 -8.59 -5.95
C GLY A 183 9.12 -8.56 -5.76
N ILE A 184 9.65 -7.52 -5.10
CA ILE A 184 11.07 -7.44 -4.74
C ILE A 184 11.45 -8.52 -3.73
N LEU A 185 10.59 -8.83 -2.75
CA LEU A 185 10.83 -9.89 -1.79
C LEU A 185 10.87 -11.27 -2.46
N GLN A 186 9.91 -11.56 -3.34
CA GLN A 186 9.88 -12.79 -4.14
C GLN A 186 11.15 -12.93 -5.00
N LEU A 187 11.54 -11.89 -5.74
CA LEU A 187 12.76 -11.91 -6.55
C LEU A 187 14.04 -12.11 -5.70
N LYS A 188 14.09 -11.55 -4.49
CA LYS A 188 15.21 -11.79 -3.57
C LYS A 188 15.26 -13.25 -3.11
N GLU A 189 14.11 -13.84 -2.83
CA GLU A 189 14.00 -15.26 -2.45
C GLU A 189 14.42 -16.17 -3.61
N ASP A 190 13.91 -15.92 -4.81
CA ASP A 190 14.30 -16.63 -6.04
C ASP A 190 15.81 -16.55 -6.29
N LEU A 191 16.42 -15.37 -6.14
CA LEU A 191 17.85 -15.18 -6.32
C LEU A 191 18.67 -15.93 -5.26
N ILE A 192 18.15 -16.04 -4.02
CA ILE A 192 18.76 -16.86 -2.97
C ILE A 192 18.67 -18.35 -3.32
N LEU A 193 17.51 -18.82 -3.79
CA LEU A 193 17.29 -20.20 -4.22
C LEU A 193 18.23 -20.55 -5.39
N GLU A 194 18.25 -19.73 -6.44
CA GLU A 194 19.10 -19.93 -7.62
C GLU A 194 20.60 -19.92 -7.24
N ARG A 195 21.03 -19.02 -6.34
CA ARG A 195 22.40 -19.03 -5.80
C ARG A 195 22.69 -20.31 -5.03
N ASN A 196 21.74 -20.83 -4.27
CA ASN A 196 21.91 -22.07 -3.51
C ASN A 196 21.99 -23.28 -4.43
N GLU A 197 21.13 -23.37 -5.45
CA GLU A 197 21.17 -24.39 -6.50
C GLU A 197 22.51 -24.35 -7.24
N ALA A 198 22.94 -23.17 -7.70
CA ALA A 198 24.24 -23.01 -8.36
C ALA A 198 25.41 -23.42 -7.45
N ARG A 199 25.34 -23.14 -6.13
CA ARG A 199 26.33 -23.60 -5.15
C ARG A 199 26.33 -25.11 -4.97
N GLN A 200 25.15 -25.74 -4.92
CA GLN A 200 25.02 -27.20 -4.82
C GLN A 200 25.53 -27.88 -6.09
N GLU A 201 25.17 -27.37 -7.26
CA GLU A 201 25.64 -27.88 -8.55
C GLU A 201 27.16 -27.73 -8.68
N LYS A 202 27.71 -26.57 -8.28
CA LYS A 202 29.16 -26.38 -8.19
C LYS A 202 29.84 -27.39 -7.26
N LYS A 203 29.23 -27.75 -6.13
CA LYS A 203 29.75 -28.80 -5.22
C LYS A 203 29.70 -30.18 -5.87
N LYS A 204 28.59 -30.54 -6.53
CA LYS A 204 28.44 -31.80 -7.28
C LYS A 204 29.48 -31.91 -8.38
N LEU A 205 29.63 -30.89 -9.21
CA LEU A 205 30.62 -30.83 -10.28
C LEU A 205 32.05 -30.89 -9.75
N LYS A 206 32.36 -30.21 -8.64
CA LYS A 206 33.68 -30.33 -7.99
C LYS A 206 33.96 -31.75 -7.53
N LYS A 207 32.96 -32.44 -6.94
CA LYS A 207 33.10 -33.84 -6.54
C LYS A 207 33.29 -34.75 -7.74
N ALA A 208 32.48 -34.60 -8.79
CA ALA A 208 32.62 -35.35 -10.03
C ALA A 208 33.99 -35.11 -10.70
N ARG A 209 34.50 -33.88 -10.67
CA ARG A 209 35.85 -33.55 -11.15
C ARG A 209 36.92 -34.25 -10.30
N PHE A 210 36.79 -34.22 -8.98
CA PHE A 210 37.73 -34.90 -8.08
C PHE A 210 37.72 -36.43 -8.32
N ASP A 211 36.54 -37.04 -8.38
CA ASP A 211 36.37 -38.48 -8.62
C ASP A 211 36.96 -38.89 -9.99
N THR A 212 36.81 -38.05 -11.02
CA THR A 212 37.41 -38.30 -12.35
C THR A 212 38.93 -38.09 -12.35
N GLU A 213 39.44 -37.09 -11.63
CA GLU A 213 40.88 -36.84 -11.46
C GLU A 213 41.55 -37.99 -10.69
N GLU A 214 40.89 -38.55 -9.67
CA GLU A 214 41.37 -39.69 -8.91
C GLU A 214 41.34 -40.98 -9.73
N LYS A 215 40.25 -41.25 -10.47
CA LYS A 215 40.20 -42.35 -11.44
C LYS A 215 41.31 -42.23 -12.49
N ALA A 216 41.59 -41.02 -12.98
CA ALA A 216 42.67 -40.79 -13.93
C ALA A 216 44.05 -41.07 -13.32
N LYS A 217 44.29 -40.69 -12.06
CA LYS A 217 45.53 -41.03 -11.33
C LYS A 217 45.70 -42.53 -11.17
N VAL A 218 44.68 -43.22 -10.67
CA VAL A 218 44.69 -44.68 -10.50
C VAL A 218 44.94 -45.38 -11.84
N GLN A 219 44.27 -44.95 -12.91
CA GLN A 219 44.50 -45.50 -14.24
C GLN A 219 45.93 -45.25 -14.72
N ASN A 220 46.50 -44.08 -14.43
CA ASN A 220 47.87 -43.76 -14.82
C ASN A 220 48.89 -44.62 -14.05
N GLU A 221 48.68 -44.85 -12.75
CA GLU A 221 49.50 -45.76 -11.94
C GLU A 221 49.43 -47.20 -12.48
N GLN A 222 48.23 -47.70 -12.77
CA GLN A 222 48.05 -49.02 -13.41
C GLN A 222 48.74 -49.10 -14.78
N ASN A 223 48.68 -48.02 -15.59
CA ASN A 223 49.36 -47.96 -16.88
C ASN A 223 50.89 -47.97 -16.71
N ILE A 224 51.43 -47.29 -15.69
CA ILE A 224 52.86 -47.31 -15.35
C ILE A 224 53.28 -48.73 -14.94
N GLU A 225 52.47 -49.40 -14.12
CA GLU A 225 52.75 -50.77 -13.68
C GLU A 225 52.72 -51.75 -14.85
N LYS A 226 51.69 -51.71 -15.69
CA LYS A 226 51.63 -52.49 -16.93
C LYS A 226 52.79 -52.19 -17.87
N LYS A 227 53.25 -50.94 -17.94
CA LYS A 227 54.43 -50.58 -18.74
C LYS A 227 55.69 -51.26 -18.19
N LYS A 228 55.90 -51.27 -16.87
CA LYS A 228 57.01 -52.01 -16.25
C LYS A 228 56.93 -53.51 -16.52
N GLU A 229 55.74 -54.11 -16.45
CA GLU A 229 55.53 -55.51 -16.81
C GLU A 229 55.88 -55.77 -18.29
N LEU A 230 55.46 -54.89 -19.19
CA LEU A 230 55.79 -54.96 -20.60
C LEU A 230 57.30 -54.84 -20.85
N ASP A 231 57.99 -53.93 -20.15
CA ASP A 231 59.44 -53.76 -20.25
C ASP A 231 60.16 -55.04 -19.79
N VAL A 232 59.74 -55.64 -18.66
CA VAL A 232 60.29 -56.93 -18.18
C VAL A 232 60.03 -58.07 -19.18
N LEU A 233 58.84 -58.13 -19.77
CA LEU A 233 58.53 -59.12 -20.81
C LEU A 233 59.34 -58.89 -22.07
N HIS A 234 59.60 -57.63 -22.44
CA HIS A 234 60.44 -57.27 -23.57
C HIS A 234 61.89 -57.71 -23.33
N ASP A 235 62.46 -57.43 -22.15
CA ASP A 235 63.81 -57.86 -21.79
C ASP A 235 63.94 -59.39 -21.82
N ARG A 236 62.95 -60.11 -21.25
CA ARG A 236 62.89 -61.58 -21.31
C ARG A 236 62.83 -62.10 -22.75
N LYS A 237 62.09 -61.42 -23.62
CA LYS A 237 62.01 -61.76 -25.04
C LYS A 237 63.38 -61.56 -25.70
N VAL A 238 64.03 -60.43 -25.50
CA VAL A 238 65.37 -60.14 -26.03
C VAL A 238 66.40 -61.18 -25.54
N ASP A 239 66.35 -61.55 -24.25
CA ASP A 239 67.17 -62.63 -23.70
C ASP A 239 66.90 -63.99 -24.34
N SER A 240 65.62 -64.31 -24.61
CA SER A 240 65.26 -65.55 -25.29
C SER A 240 65.72 -65.55 -26.76
N GLU A 241 65.65 -64.41 -27.44
CA GLU A 241 66.13 -64.23 -28.81
C GLU A 241 67.65 -64.34 -28.89
N SER A 242 68.38 -63.78 -27.92
CA SER A 242 69.85 -63.90 -27.84
C SER A 242 70.29 -65.34 -27.56
N LYS A 243 69.59 -66.06 -26.66
CA LYS A 243 69.79 -67.50 -26.43
C LYS A 243 69.52 -68.32 -27.70
N LEU A 244 68.44 -68.01 -28.42
CA LEU A 244 68.13 -68.65 -29.69
C LEU A 244 69.19 -68.38 -30.75
N ASP A 245 69.76 -67.17 -30.81
CA ASP A 245 70.84 -66.85 -31.74
C ASP A 245 72.13 -67.64 -31.41
N ILE A 246 72.46 -67.79 -30.12
CA ILE A 246 73.56 -68.66 -29.67
C ILE A 246 73.31 -70.11 -30.09
N LEU A 247 72.10 -70.63 -29.89
CA LEU A 247 71.73 -72.00 -30.30
C LEU A 247 71.75 -72.17 -31.82
N ARG A 248 71.33 -71.18 -32.60
CA ARG A 248 71.45 -71.20 -34.07
C ARG A 248 72.90 -71.20 -34.52
N LYS A 249 73.77 -70.42 -33.87
CA LYS A 249 75.21 -70.41 -34.14
C LYS A 249 75.86 -71.75 -33.79
N SER A 250 75.48 -72.38 -32.68
CA SER A 250 76.00 -73.71 -32.32
C SER A 250 75.49 -74.79 -33.28
N LEU A 251 74.21 -74.77 -33.67
CA LEU A 251 73.65 -75.64 -34.70
C LEU A 251 74.43 -75.54 -36.02
N ARG A 252 74.70 -74.33 -36.51
CA ARG A 252 75.53 -74.14 -37.73
C ARG A 252 76.93 -74.73 -37.58
N ARG A 253 77.56 -74.62 -36.40
CA ARG A 253 78.87 -75.25 -36.12
C ARG A 253 78.76 -76.77 -36.13
N TYR A 254 77.73 -77.34 -35.51
CA TYR A 254 77.49 -78.78 -35.51
C TYR A 254 77.16 -79.32 -36.90
N GLU A 255 76.36 -78.61 -37.69
CA GLU A 255 76.09 -78.96 -39.10
C GLU A 255 77.37 -78.95 -39.94
N THR A 256 78.22 -77.93 -39.76
CA THR A 256 79.54 -77.87 -40.43
C THR A 256 80.44 -79.02 -40.01
N SER A 257 80.44 -79.37 -38.71
CA SER A 257 81.20 -80.51 -38.18
C SER A 257 80.67 -81.84 -38.70
N LYS A 258 79.33 -82.00 -38.77
CA LYS A 258 78.67 -83.17 -39.31
C LYS A 258 79.02 -83.36 -40.79
N ALA A 259 78.97 -82.30 -41.60
CA ALA A 259 79.35 -82.35 -43.00
C ALA A 259 80.83 -82.76 -43.21
N LYS A 260 81.74 -82.33 -42.31
CA LYS A 260 83.15 -82.78 -42.34
C LYS A 260 83.27 -84.27 -42.02
N LEU A 261 82.61 -84.72 -40.95
CA LEU A 261 82.62 -86.14 -40.54
C LEU A 261 82.00 -87.05 -41.60
N GLU A 262 80.89 -86.65 -42.23
CA GLU A 262 80.31 -87.39 -43.37
C GLU A 262 81.27 -87.44 -44.58
N GLY A 263 82.07 -86.39 -44.80
CA GLY A 263 83.13 -86.38 -45.80
C GLY A 263 84.26 -87.36 -45.48
N GLU A 264 84.69 -87.41 -44.22
CA GLU A 264 85.69 -88.36 -43.72
C GLU A 264 85.19 -89.81 -43.81
N GLU A 265 83.93 -90.07 -43.44
CA GLU A 265 83.29 -91.37 -43.55
C GLU A 265 83.27 -91.87 -45.00
N ARG A 266 82.89 -91.01 -45.96
CA ARG A 266 82.93 -91.35 -47.40
C ARG A 266 84.34 -91.71 -47.86
N ASN A 267 85.35 -90.98 -47.41
CA ASN A 267 86.75 -91.24 -47.76
C ASN A 267 87.25 -92.58 -47.17
N LEU A 268 86.93 -92.86 -45.91
CA LEU A 268 87.29 -94.13 -45.26
C LEU A 268 86.57 -95.32 -45.90
N ASN A 269 85.28 -95.19 -46.23
CA ASN A 269 84.54 -96.23 -46.94
C ASN A 269 85.14 -96.51 -48.33
N ALA A 270 85.57 -95.48 -49.06
CA ALA A 270 86.29 -95.66 -50.33
C ALA A 270 87.65 -96.38 -50.14
N GLN A 271 88.33 -96.15 -49.01
CA GLN A 271 89.59 -96.82 -48.67
C GLN A 271 89.37 -98.31 -48.32
N ILE A 272 88.31 -98.62 -47.57
CA ILE A 272 87.91 -100.00 -47.23
C ILE A 272 87.52 -100.79 -48.50
N GLN A 273 86.75 -100.18 -49.41
CA GLN A 273 86.41 -100.77 -50.70
C GLN A 273 87.65 -101.14 -51.53
N LYS A 274 88.70 -100.31 -51.51
CA LYS A 274 89.99 -100.62 -52.15
C LYS A 274 90.68 -101.80 -51.49
N GLN A 275 90.69 -101.86 -50.16
CA GLN A 275 91.30 -102.98 -49.43
C GLN A 275 90.56 -104.30 -49.64
N LEU A 276 89.22 -104.29 -49.73
CA LEU A 276 88.42 -105.48 -50.02
C LEU A 276 88.77 -106.08 -51.39
N LYS A 277 88.89 -105.24 -52.44
CA LYS A 277 89.33 -105.70 -53.78
C LYS A 277 90.72 -106.35 -53.73
N HIS A 278 91.65 -105.76 -52.98
CA HIS A 278 92.99 -106.32 -52.81
C HIS A 278 92.98 -107.67 -52.06
N ASN A 279 92.10 -107.82 -51.08
CA ASN A 279 91.96 -109.06 -50.31
C ASN A 279 91.35 -110.21 -51.15
N GLU A 280 90.45 -109.91 -52.08
CA GLU A 280 89.93 -110.88 -53.04
C GLU A 280 91.02 -111.40 -54.00
N GLU A 281 91.94 -110.54 -54.45
CA GLU A 281 93.10 -110.94 -55.26
C GLU A 281 94.05 -111.87 -54.48
N LEU A 282 94.25 -111.59 -53.18
CA LEU A 282 95.06 -112.45 -52.30
C LEU A 282 94.41 -113.82 -52.06
N ARG A 283 93.08 -113.89 -51.89
CA ARG A 283 92.36 -115.17 -51.77
C ARG A 283 92.50 -116.06 -53.00
N ARG A 284 92.49 -115.48 -54.21
CA ARG A 284 92.75 -116.25 -55.45
C ARG A 284 94.15 -116.86 -55.48
N LYS A 285 95.16 -116.15 -54.96
CA LYS A 285 96.52 -116.69 -54.83
C LYS A 285 96.61 -117.78 -53.76
N GLY A 286 95.90 -117.65 -52.64
CA GLY A 286 95.86 -118.66 -51.57
C GLY A 286 95.30 -120.02 -52.02
N LEU A 287 94.25 -120.02 -52.85
CA LEU A 287 93.66 -121.25 -53.42
C LEU A 287 94.63 -122.02 -54.34
N SER A 288 95.55 -121.32 -55.01
CA SER A 288 96.58 -121.96 -55.84
C SER A 288 97.63 -122.70 -55.00
N ILE A 289 97.99 -122.15 -53.84
CA ILE A 289 99.00 -122.71 -52.93
C ILE A 289 98.43 -123.92 -52.17
N GLN A 290 97.15 -123.88 -51.80
CA GLN A 290 96.50 -124.98 -51.08
C GLN A 290 96.45 -126.30 -51.89
N ASN A 291 96.39 -126.20 -53.22
CA ASN A 291 96.45 -127.37 -54.11
C ASN A 291 97.86 -127.97 -54.26
N GLU A 292 98.92 -127.20 -54.00
CA GLU A 292 100.31 -127.69 -53.96
C GLU A 292 100.63 -128.35 -52.60
N ASP A 293 100.16 -127.79 -51.50
CA ASP A 293 100.38 -128.32 -50.14
C ASP A 293 99.75 -129.72 -49.94
N MET A 294 98.58 -129.96 -50.54
CA MET A 294 97.90 -131.26 -50.46
C MET A 294 98.68 -132.40 -51.18
N LYS A 295 99.55 -132.07 -52.15
CA LYS A 295 100.45 -133.06 -52.78
C LYS A 295 101.65 -133.39 -51.89
N LEU A 296 102.19 -132.39 -51.18
CA LEU A 296 103.34 -132.54 -50.27
C LEU A 296 102.97 -133.28 -48.97
N GLN A 297 101.74 -133.16 -48.48
CA GLN A 297 101.28 -133.87 -47.29
C GLN A 297 101.24 -135.41 -47.45
N LEU A 298 100.94 -135.93 -48.64
CA LEU A 298 100.95 -137.38 -48.89
C LEU A 298 102.36 -137.99 -48.86
N GLU A 299 103.39 -137.22 -49.25
CA GLU A 299 104.79 -137.67 -49.19
C GLU A 299 105.34 -137.66 -47.75
N PHE A 300 104.85 -136.77 -46.88
CA PHE A 300 105.35 -136.62 -45.50
C PHE A 300 104.87 -137.74 -44.55
N GLU A 301 103.67 -138.30 -44.77
CA GLU A 301 103.11 -139.37 -43.94
C GLU A 301 103.83 -140.74 -44.10
N GLU A 302 104.57 -140.96 -45.20
CA GLU A 302 105.41 -142.13 -45.37
C GLU A 302 106.71 -142.06 -44.55
N ASP A 303 107.27 -140.87 -44.34
CA ASP A 303 108.53 -140.67 -43.62
C ASP A 303 108.36 -140.68 -42.08
N GLU A 304 107.20 -140.26 -41.54
CA GLU A 304 106.94 -140.23 -40.09
C GLU A 304 106.95 -141.64 -39.46
N ARG A 305 106.51 -142.67 -40.19
CA ARG A 305 106.51 -144.07 -39.72
C ARG A 305 107.92 -144.59 -39.43
N ARG A 306 108.95 -144.05 -40.08
CA ARG A 306 110.35 -144.49 -39.96
C ARG A 306 111.04 -143.95 -38.70
N MET A 307 110.63 -142.78 -38.19
CA MET A 307 111.31 -142.09 -37.08
C MET A 307 110.85 -142.54 -35.67
N LYS A 308 109.64 -143.09 -35.53
CA LYS A 308 109.11 -143.57 -34.23
C LYS A 308 109.92 -144.72 -33.61
N GLY A 309 110.77 -145.43 -34.37
CA GLY A 309 111.62 -146.52 -33.85
C GLY A 309 112.88 -146.09 -33.07
N LYS A 310 113.35 -144.84 -33.18
CA LYS A 310 114.64 -144.42 -32.58
C LYS A 310 114.55 -143.80 -31.17
N ILE A 311 113.37 -143.36 -30.72
CA ILE A 311 113.21 -142.60 -29.47
C ILE A 311 113.18 -143.49 -28.21
N GLN A 312 112.80 -144.77 -28.31
CA GLN A 312 112.69 -145.64 -27.13
C GLN A 312 114.03 -146.04 -26.48
N GLN A 313 115.19 -145.78 -27.11
CA GLN A 313 116.49 -146.22 -26.57
C GLN A 313 117.19 -145.21 -25.63
N LEU A 314 116.79 -143.93 -25.59
CA LEU A 314 117.58 -142.87 -24.93
C LEU A 314 117.09 -142.40 -23.55
N GLN A 315 115.94 -142.88 -23.05
CA GLN A 315 115.39 -142.39 -21.77
C GLN A 315 115.92 -143.09 -20.52
N GLN A 316 116.79 -144.11 -20.65
CA GLN A 316 117.24 -144.93 -19.53
C GLN A 316 118.49 -144.39 -18.79
N GLU A 317 119.10 -143.29 -19.24
CA GLU A 317 120.38 -142.78 -18.69
C GLU A 317 120.27 -141.64 -17.66
N ILE A 318 119.11 -141.01 -17.45
CA ILE A 318 118.99 -139.76 -16.65
C ILE A 318 118.89 -139.99 -15.13
N THR A 319 118.71 -141.22 -14.64
CA THR A 319 118.32 -141.46 -13.24
C THR A 319 119.44 -141.47 -12.18
N ASN A 320 120.72 -141.23 -12.50
CA ASN A 320 121.81 -141.59 -11.56
C ASN A 320 122.71 -140.47 -11.00
N GLU A 321 122.47 -139.17 -11.19
CA GLU A 321 123.45 -138.16 -10.72
C GLU A 321 122.88 -137.00 -9.88
N THR A 322 123.62 -136.59 -8.87
CA THR A 322 123.53 -135.27 -8.20
C THR A 322 122.51 -135.00 -7.07
N SER A 323 122.46 -135.93 -6.13
CA SER A 323 122.09 -135.73 -4.72
C SER A 323 123.17 -135.02 -3.87
N ARG A 324 123.57 -133.75 -4.12
CA ARG A 324 124.60 -133.06 -3.29
C ARG A 324 124.61 -131.51 -3.27
N LYS A 325 123.61 -130.81 -2.72
CA LYS A 325 123.73 -129.35 -2.45
C LYS A 325 122.83 -128.84 -1.31
N VAL A 326 123.13 -129.23 -0.06
CA VAL A 326 122.27 -129.02 1.14
C VAL A 326 122.81 -128.04 2.21
N GLU A 327 123.98 -127.39 2.12
CA GLU A 327 124.47 -126.56 3.26
C GLU A 327 124.98 -125.16 2.86
N LEU A 328 124.32 -124.08 3.33
CA LEU A 328 124.89 -122.88 3.99
C LEU A 328 124.07 -121.59 3.79
N GLU A 329 122.97 -121.48 4.53
CA GLU A 329 122.52 -120.22 5.15
C GLU A 329 123.40 -119.92 6.38
N LYS A 330 124.02 -118.72 6.55
CA LYS A 330 124.16 -118.06 7.90
C LYS A 330 124.83 -116.67 8.07
N ASP A 331 125.46 -116.00 7.10
CA ASP A 331 126.39 -114.88 7.45
C ASP A 331 125.97 -113.45 7.05
N LYS A 332 124.92 -112.86 7.62
CA LYS A 332 124.76 -111.38 7.51
C LYS A 332 124.01 -110.72 8.67
N LEU A 333 124.43 -111.06 9.89
CA LEU A 333 123.93 -110.50 11.15
C LEU A 333 124.84 -109.39 11.76
N ASP A 334 126.03 -109.09 11.20
CA ASP A 334 127.07 -108.38 11.97
C ASP A 334 127.46 -106.95 11.53
N LEU A 335 126.52 -106.05 11.21
CA LEU A 335 126.88 -104.62 11.08
C LEU A 335 125.83 -103.66 11.65
N GLN A 336 125.32 -104.03 12.83
CA GLN A 336 125.05 -103.08 13.90
C GLN A 336 126.33 -102.32 14.29
N ASN A 337 126.17 -101.05 14.68
CA ASN A 337 127.04 -100.33 15.61
C ASN A 337 128.42 -99.88 15.12
N GLU A 338 128.49 -98.71 14.48
CA GLU A 338 129.58 -97.78 14.79
C GLU A 338 129.23 -96.34 14.41
N LEU A 339 129.62 -95.39 15.27
CA LEU A 339 129.77 -93.96 15.03
C LEU A 339 128.68 -92.98 15.48
N GLU A 340 128.07 -93.31 16.61
CA GLU A 340 128.18 -92.42 17.76
C GLU A 340 129.65 -91.94 17.91
N LYS A 341 129.92 -90.63 17.70
CA LYS A 341 131.10 -89.83 18.15
C LYS A 341 131.63 -88.86 17.08
N ARG A 342 131.12 -87.61 17.01
CA ARG A 342 131.91 -86.34 16.82
C ARG A 342 130.97 -85.14 17.00
N LEU A 343 130.64 -84.69 18.21
CA LEU A 343 131.41 -83.77 19.07
C LEU A 343 132.06 -82.57 18.33
N GLU A 344 131.45 -81.38 18.56
CA GLU A 344 132.06 -80.23 19.25
C GLU A 344 133.23 -79.46 18.59
N ILE A 345 133.07 -78.13 18.41
CA ILE A 345 134.01 -77.06 18.87
C ILE A 345 133.61 -75.64 18.35
N LYS A 346 133.37 -74.75 19.34
CA LYS A 346 133.84 -73.36 19.57
C LYS A 346 134.70 -72.59 18.52
N LYS A 347 134.39 -71.28 18.37
CA LYS A 347 135.24 -70.03 18.29
C LYS A 347 134.65 -69.04 17.26
N ALA A 348 134.59 -67.70 17.38
CA ALA A 348 134.97 -66.68 18.38
C ALA A 348 134.43 -65.27 17.92
N ASP A 349 134.07 -64.40 18.88
CA ASP A 349 134.19 -62.91 18.98
C ASP A 349 133.93 -61.94 17.79
N LEU A 350 133.11 -60.87 17.95
CA LEU A 350 133.41 -59.59 18.66
C LEU A 350 132.40 -58.42 18.36
N LYS A 351 132.07 -57.61 19.40
CA LYS A 351 131.52 -56.20 19.45
C LYS A 351 130.00 -55.97 19.24
N ARG A 352 129.23 -55.30 20.13
CA ARG A 352 129.46 -54.04 20.90
C ARG A 352 128.55 -53.88 22.15
N VAL A 353 129.06 -53.13 23.12
CA VAL A 353 128.54 -52.76 24.46
C VAL A 353 128.36 -51.24 24.52
N GLU A 354 127.19 -50.62 24.72
CA GLU A 354 127.14 -49.19 25.15
C GLU A 354 125.78 -48.60 25.61
N GLN A 355 124.62 -49.26 25.45
CA GLN A 355 123.33 -48.55 25.59
C GLN A 355 122.58 -48.69 26.93
N ALA A 356 123.10 -49.42 27.92
CA ALA A 356 122.30 -49.74 29.12
C ALA A 356 122.59 -48.89 30.38
N ASN A 357 123.39 -47.81 30.29
CA ASN A 357 123.87 -47.08 31.48
C ASN A 357 123.34 -45.62 31.64
N GLU A 358 122.43 -45.14 30.79
CA GLU A 358 121.95 -43.74 30.85
C GLU A 358 120.60 -43.53 31.57
N GLU A 359 119.78 -44.56 31.79
CA GLU A 359 118.41 -44.38 32.30
C GLU A 359 118.29 -44.25 33.83
N LEU A 360 119.30 -44.69 34.60
CA LEU A 360 119.21 -44.71 36.07
C LEU A 360 119.49 -43.33 36.74
N GLN A 361 120.01 -42.33 36.01
CA GLN A 361 120.39 -41.04 36.59
C GLN A 361 119.27 -39.97 36.61
N LYS A 362 118.18 -40.12 35.83
CA LYS A 362 117.12 -39.09 35.71
C LYS A 362 116.06 -39.12 36.83
N GLU A 363 115.84 -40.25 37.49
CA GLU A 363 114.75 -40.40 38.47
C GLU A 363 115.02 -39.73 39.83
N LYS A 364 116.28 -39.35 40.12
CA LYS A 364 116.66 -38.79 41.43
C LYS A 364 116.36 -37.30 41.60
N GLN A 365 116.05 -36.54 40.54
CA GLN A 365 115.79 -35.09 40.62
C GLN A 365 114.32 -34.68 40.85
N GLN A 366 113.33 -35.58 40.65
CA GLN A 366 111.91 -35.19 40.74
C GLN A 366 111.32 -35.15 42.17
N LEU A 367 112.03 -35.64 43.19
CA LEU A 367 111.49 -35.72 44.55
C LEU A 367 111.55 -34.39 45.34
N GLY A 368 112.34 -33.40 44.90
CA GLY A 368 112.55 -32.14 45.65
C GLY A 368 111.45 -31.07 45.52
N LEU A 369 110.69 -31.05 44.42
CA LEU A 369 109.77 -29.95 44.10
C LEU A 369 108.39 -30.04 44.79
N LYS A 370 108.00 -31.19 45.34
CA LYS A 370 106.67 -31.36 45.97
C LYS A 370 106.56 -30.88 47.43
N ALA A 371 107.66 -30.50 48.07
CA ALA A 371 107.66 -30.10 49.48
C ALA A 371 107.27 -28.62 49.71
N GLU A 372 107.48 -27.72 48.75
CA GLU A 372 107.21 -26.28 48.91
C GLU A 372 105.74 -25.87 48.69
N GLU A 373 104.98 -26.64 47.90
CA GLU A 373 103.60 -26.30 47.51
C GLU A 373 102.58 -26.43 48.66
N MET A 374 102.85 -27.29 49.65
CA MET A 374 101.99 -27.45 50.84
C MET A 374 102.02 -26.26 51.79
N GLY A 375 103.05 -25.41 51.76
CA GLY A 375 103.16 -24.26 52.67
C GLY A 375 102.18 -23.12 52.34
N ARG A 376 101.87 -22.91 51.05
CA ARG A 376 101.05 -21.78 50.58
C ARG A 376 99.56 -21.92 50.92
N LEU A 377 99.01 -23.13 50.84
CA LEU A 377 97.57 -23.39 50.99
C LEU A 377 97.04 -23.20 52.43
N ARG A 378 97.91 -23.15 53.44
CA ARG A 378 97.47 -22.95 54.84
C ARG A 378 97.12 -21.50 55.16
N SER A 379 97.71 -20.51 54.46
CA SER A 379 97.47 -19.09 54.79
C SER A 379 96.17 -18.54 54.19
N GLU A 380 95.73 -19.02 53.02
CA GLU A 380 94.47 -18.60 52.39
C GLU A 380 93.21 -19.01 53.19
N ASN A 381 93.27 -20.09 53.97
CA ASN A 381 92.10 -20.58 54.71
C ASN A 381 91.73 -19.70 55.91
N THR A 382 92.67 -18.96 56.50
CA THR A 382 92.41 -18.06 57.64
C THR A 382 91.66 -16.80 57.23
N ASP A 383 92.00 -16.21 56.08
CA ASP A 383 91.39 -14.96 55.62
C ASP A 383 89.92 -15.12 55.17
N MET A 384 89.54 -16.31 54.70
CA MET A 384 88.14 -16.59 54.32
C MET A 384 87.19 -16.64 55.51
N GLN A 385 87.67 -16.99 56.72
CA GLN A 385 86.82 -17.13 57.89
C GLN A 385 86.29 -15.78 58.39
N GLU A 386 87.13 -14.73 58.32
CA GLU A 386 86.81 -13.38 58.81
C GLU A 386 85.77 -12.67 57.92
N GLN A 387 85.73 -13.00 56.63
CA GLN A 387 84.71 -12.47 55.71
C GLN A 387 83.31 -13.05 55.96
N ILE A 388 83.22 -14.27 56.51
CA ILE A 388 81.94 -14.94 56.80
C ILE A 388 81.19 -14.23 57.94
N GLU A 389 81.90 -13.76 58.97
CA GLU A 389 81.29 -13.10 60.12
C GLU A 389 80.68 -11.74 59.74
N ASN A 390 81.40 -10.92 58.98
CA ASN A 390 80.89 -9.62 58.52
C ASN A 390 79.63 -9.76 57.63
N LEU A 391 79.52 -10.85 56.86
CA LEU A 391 78.35 -11.11 56.01
C LEU A 391 77.10 -11.45 56.84
N ALA A 392 77.27 -12.15 57.97
CA ALA A 392 76.16 -12.58 58.82
C ALA A 392 75.42 -11.38 59.46
N GLU A 393 76.17 -10.35 59.85
CA GLU A 393 75.62 -9.18 60.54
C GLU A 393 74.84 -8.26 59.58
N SER A 394 75.33 -8.09 58.34
CA SER A 394 74.61 -7.41 57.26
C SER A 394 73.26 -8.07 56.95
N HIS A 395 73.23 -9.41 56.92
CA HIS A 395 72.03 -10.18 56.60
C HIS A 395 70.89 -9.95 57.61
N LYS A 396 71.21 -9.71 58.88
CA LYS A 396 70.22 -9.48 59.94
C LYS A 396 69.43 -8.18 59.76
N ILE A 397 70.07 -7.13 59.27
CA ILE A 397 69.42 -5.83 59.01
C ILE A 397 68.47 -5.93 57.81
N VAL A 398 68.89 -6.64 56.76
CA VAL A 398 68.06 -6.86 55.56
C VAL A 398 66.78 -7.64 55.91
N LEU A 399 66.86 -8.65 56.77
CA LEU A 399 65.68 -9.42 57.21
C LEU A 399 64.62 -8.56 57.93
N ALA A 400 65.03 -7.55 58.69
CA ALA A 400 64.09 -6.66 59.38
C ALA A 400 63.31 -5.76 58.40
N GLN A 401 63.98 -5.21 57.38
CA GLN A 401 63.32 -4.41 56.34
C GLN A 401 62.38 -5.25 55.47
N LEU A 402 62.78 -6.48 55.14
CA LEU A 402 61.93 -7.40 54.38
C LEU A 402 60.64 -7.76 55.12
N ASN A 403 60.68 -7.91 56.45
CA ASN A 403 59.47 -8.21 57.23
C ASN A 403 58.43 -7.08 57.21
N ILE A 404 58.86 -5.81 57.19
CA ILE A 404 57.92 -4.67 57.08
C ILE A 404 57.25 -4.68 55.70
N GLN A 405 58.02 -4.90 54.64
CA GLN A 405 57.48 -5.01 53.27
C GLN A 405 56.52 -6.19 53.12
N ILE A 406 56.79 -7.32 53.79
CA ILE A 406 55.90 -8.48 53.78
C ILE A 406 54.51 -8.14 54.34
N GLU A 407 54.44 -7.31 55.38
CA GLU A 407 53.16 -6.94 55.99
C GLU A 407 52.35 -5.98 55.11
N ASP A 408 52.99 -4.98 54.49
CA ASP A 408 52.35 -4.11 53.50
C ASP A 408 51.78 -4.91 52.31
N TYR A 409 52.54 -5.91 51.82
CA TYR A 409 52.06 -6.79 50.75
C TYR A 409 50.90 -7.70 51.20
N ARG A 410 50.83 -8.10 52.47
CA ARG A 410 49.69 -8.88 52.99
C ARG A 410 48.41 -8.05 52.99
N GLU A 411 48.49 -6.77 53.35
CA GLU A 411 47.32 -5.88 53.35
C GLU A 411 46.84 -5.60 51.91
N GLN A 412 47.75 -5.34 50.98
CA GLN A 412 47.42 -5.21 49.56
C GLN A 412 46.78 -6.49 49.00
N LEU A 413 47.34 -7.66 49.34
CA LEU A 413 46.79 -8.95 48.92
C LEU A 413 45.36 -9.18 49.46
N MET A 414 45.06 -8.73 50.68
CA MET A 414 43.71 -8.83 51.24
C MET A 414 42.70 -7.95 50.50
N LYS A 415 43.09 -6.74 50.11
CA LYS A 415 42.25 -5.85 49.29
C LYS A 415 42.00 -6.43 47.90
N GLU A 416 43.04 -6.92 47.23
CA GLU A 416 42.91 -7.59 45.94
C GLU A 416 42.04 -8.85 46.01
N ARG A 417 42.12 -9.63 47.09
CA ARG A 417 41.26 -10.81 47.29
C ARG A 417 39.78 -10.43 47.38
N LYS A 418 39.46 -9.33 48.05
CA LYS A 418 38.08 -8.83 48.16
C LYS A 418 37.55 -8.33 46.82
N GLU A 419 38.35 -7.57 46.08
CA GLU A 419 38.01 -7.10 44.72
C GLU A 419 37.87 -8.27 43.74
N ARG A 420 38.73 -9.29 43.84
CA ARG A 420 38.65 -10.52 43.05
C ARG A 420 37.37 -11.29 43.33
N LEU A 421 36.92 -11.39 44.58
CA LEU A 421 35.68 -12.07 44.93
C LEU A 421 34.47 -11.40 44.26
N VAL A 422 34.37 -10.07 44.35
CA VAL A 422 33.29 -9.29 43.70
C VAL A 422 33.34 -9.45 42.18
N THR A 423 34.53 -9.36 41.58
CA THR A 423 34.70 -9.56 40.14
C THR A 423 34.34 -10.99 39.73
N GLN A 424 34.59 -11.98 40.59
CA GLN A 424 34.28 -13.38 40.33
C GLN A 424 32.79 -13.69 40.47
N GLU A 425 32.08 -13.03 41.37
CA GLU A 425 30.61 -13.07 41.46
C GLU A 425 29.96 -12.42 40.24
N GLN A 426 30.47 -11.26 39.78
CA GLN A 426 30.01 -10.64 38.55
C GLN A 426 30.27 -11.53 37.33
N LYS A 427 31.46 -12.15 37.27
CA LYS A 427 31.83 -13.11 36.22
C LYS A 427 30.93 -14.34 36.25
N SER A 428 30.59 -14.88 37.42
CA SER A 428 29.73 -16.06 37.52
C SER A 428 28.29 -15.73 37.12
N SER A 429 27.77 -14.56 37.51
CA SER A 429 26.46 -14.06 37.06
C SER A 429 26.41 -13.90 35.53
N LEU A 430 27.39 -13.20 34.95
CA LEU A 430 27.50 -13.04 33.49
C LEU A 430 27.71 -14.37 32.76
N SER A 431 28.48 -15.29 33.34
CA SER A 431 28.68 -16.62 32.74
C SER A 431 27.39 -17.43 32.75
N LYS A 432 26.57 -17.28 33.80
CA LYS A 432 25.25 -17.93 33.88
C LYS A 432 24.29 -17.35 32.83
N GLU A 433 24.19 -16.03 32.71
CA GLU A 433 23.36 -15.39 31.68
C GLU A 433 23.81 -15.76 30.26
N LEU A 434 25.13 -15.82 30.02
CA LEU A 434 25.69 -16.25 28.75
C LEU A 434 25.34 -17.72 28.45
N GLU A 435 25.39 -18.59 29.46
CA GLU A 435 25.05 -20.00 29.29
C GLU A 435 23.55 -20.18 29.07
N ASP A 436 22.70 -19.48 29.83
CA ASP A 436 21.25 -19.46 29.60
C ASP A 436 20.92 -18.99 28.17
N TYR A 437 21.57 -17.90 27.70
CA TYR A 437 21.41 -17.42 26.33
C TYR A 437 21.92 -18.43 25.29
N LYS A 438 23.06 -19.08 25.52
CA LYS A 438 23.55 -20.16 24.64
C LYS A 438 22.58 -21.32 24.60
N THR A 439 22.03 -21.72 25.73
CA THR A 439 21.10 -22.85 25.83
C THR A 439 19.80 -22.52 25.09
N ASP A 440 19.26 -21.32 25.26
CA ASP A 440 18.10 -20.84 24.52
C ASP A 440 18.37 -20.75 23.02
N ASN A 441 19.54 -20.24 22.62
CA ASN A 441 19.91 -20.16 21.21
C ASN A 441 20.14 -21.56 20.62
N GLN A 442 20.71 -22.48 21.38
CA GLN A 442 20.88 -23.88 20.99
C GLN A 442 19.53 -24.58 20.86
N ASN A 443 18.57 -24.32 21.76
CA ASN A 443 17.21 -24.84 21.66
C ASN A 443 16.49 -24.30 20.42
N LYS A 444 16.61 -23.00 20.13
CA LYS A 444 16.09 -22.38 18.91
C LYS A 444 16.74 -22.96 17.65
N LEU A 445 18.07 -23.14 17.64
CA LEU A 445 18.79 -23.78 16.54
C LEU A 445 18.39 -25.24 16.37
N GLN A 446 18.15 -25.98 17.46
CA GLN A 446 17.65 -27.36 17.39
C GLN A 446 16.23 -27.42 16.84
N ALA A 447 15.34 -26.52 17.24
CA ALA A 447 14.00 -26.42 16.68
C ALA A 447 14.04 -26.06 15.18
N LEU A 448 14.88 -25.10 14.80
CA LEU A 448 15.08 -24.70 13.41
C LEU A 448 15.68 -25.85 12.58
N ASN A 449 16.66 -26.56 13.13
CA ASN A 449 17.26 -27.73 12.48
C ASN A 449 16.24 -28.87 12.34
N LYS A 450 15.36 -29.10 13.33
CA LYS A 450 14.26 -30.06 13.21
C LYS A 450 13.33 -29.68 12.07
N LEU A 451 12.89 -28.42 12.01
CA LEU A 451 12.04 -27.91 10.94
C LEU A 451 12.72 -28.05 9.55
N VAL A 452 14.03 -27.77 9.48
CA VAL A 452 14.82 -27.96 8.26
C VAL A 452 14.97 -29.43 7.91
N THR A 453 15.10 -30.33 8.88
CA THR A 453 15.14 -31.78 8.61
C THR A 453 13.78 -32.30 8.16
N GLU A 454 12.69 -31.84 8.76
CA GLU A 454 11.30 -32.16 8.39
C GLU A 454 11.00 -31.67 6.96
N GLY A 455 11.34 -30.41 6.64
CA GLY A 455 11.22 -29.90 5.28
C GLY A 455 12.13 -30.61 4.27
N LYS A 456 13.31 -31.08 4.68
CA LYS A 456 14.17 -31.92 3.83
C LYS A 456 13.60 -33.32 3.63
N THR A 457 12.97 -33.91 4.63
CA THR A 457 12.31 -35.22 4.49
C THR A 457 11.09 -35.10 3.59
N GLU A 458 10.26 -34.07 3.76
CA GLU A 458 9.11 -33.80 2.88
C GLU A 458 9.57 -33.53 1.44
N HIS A 459 10.62 -32.72 1.25
CA HIS A 459 11.21 -32.51 -0.08
C HIS A 459 11.77 -33.81 -0.67
N MET A 460 12.38 -34.68 0.15
CA MET A 460 12.90 -35.96 -0.31
C MET A 460 11.76 -36.94 -0.67
N GLU A 461 10.66 -36.92 0.07
CA GLU A 461 9.44 -37.69 -0.23
C GLU A 461 8.79 -37.21 -1.53
N LEU A 462 8.63 -35.90 -1.70
CA LEU A 462 8.13 -35.29 -2.95
C LEU A 462 9.07 -35.54 -4.13
N ALA A 463 10.38 -35.49 -3.92
CA ALA A 463 11.35 -35.83 -4.96
C ALA A 463 11.27 -37.32 -5.33
N ASN A 464 11.13 -38.21 -4.35
CA ASN A 464 10.94 -39.63 -4.60
C ASN A 464 9.63 -39.91 -5.34
N GLU A 465 8.54 -39.24 -4.98
CA GLU A 465 7.27 -39.28 -5.70
C GLU A 465 7.41 -38.76 -7.13
N GLY A 466 8.12 -37.65 -7.33
CA GLY A 466 8.48 -37.14 -8.65
C GLY A 466 9.30 -38.14 -9.47
N THR A 467 10.27 -38.85 -8.87
CA THR A 467 11.01 -39.91 -9.57
C THR A 467 10.16 -41.15 -9.88
N LYS A 468 9.19 -41.50 -9.01
CA LYS A 468 8.23 -42.57 -9.28
C LYS A 468 7.32 -42.21 -10.45
N LEU A 469 6.73 -41.01 -10.43
CA LEU A 469 5.91 -40.49 -11.53
C LEU A 469 6.70 -40.40 -12.84
N GLN A 470 7.97 -39.99 -12.79
CA GLN A 470 8.84 -39.98 -13.97
C GLN A 470 9.17 -41.38 -14.49
N LYS A 471 9.24 -42.37 -13.60
CA LYS A 471 9.41 -43.78 -13.97
C LYS A 471 8.12 -44.35 -14.57
N GLU A 472 6.97 -44.08 -13.97
CA GLU A 472 5.65 -44.44 -14.48
C GLU A 472 5.41 -43.80 -15.86
N LEU A 473 5.75 -42.53 -16.05
CA LEU A 473 5.69 -41.87 -17.36
C LEU A 473 6.59 -42.53 -18.41
N LYS A 474 7.80 -42.99 -18.02
CA LYS A 474 8.67 -43.75 -18.93
C LYS A 474 8.13 -45.13 -19.25
N GLU A 475 7.50 -45.78 -18.28
CA GLU A 475 6.81 -47.07 -18.47
C GLU A 475 5.60 -46.87 -19.40
N ASP A 476 4.79 -45.83 -19.20
CA ASP A 476 3.68 -45.44 -20.08
C ASP A 476 4.16 -45.05 -21.47
N GLU A 477 5.25 -44.28 -21.61
CA GLU A 477 5.88 -43.99 -22.92
C GLU A 477 6.35 -45.28 -23.61
N SER A 478 6.88 -46.25 -22.86
CA SER A 478 7.25 -47.55 -23.42
C SER A 478 6.03 -48.35 -23.83
N LEU A 479 4.94 -48.25 -23.07
CA LEU A 479 3.66 -48.92 -23.34
C LEU A 479 2.96 -48.32 -24.56
N ILE A 480 3.01 -47.00 -24.71
CA ILE A 480 2.58 -46.26 -25.89
C ILE A 480 3.39 -46.71 -27.11
N LYS A 481 4.72 -46.80 -27.01
CA LYS A 481 5.55 -47.30 -28.12
C LYS A 481 5.20 -48.73 -28.51
N THR A 482 4.96 -49.62 -27.54
CA THR A 482 4.52 -50.99 -27.85
C THR A 482 3.15 -51.02 -28.49
N LEU A 483 2.21 -50.17 -28.04
CA LEU A 483 0.88 -50.05 -28.66
C LEU A 483 0.95 -49.41 -30.06
N GLU A 484 1.88 -48.48 -30.28
CA GLU A 484 2.18 -47.93 -31.61
C GLU A 484 2.78 -48.98 -32.54
N GLU A 485 3.68 -49.84 -32.05
CA GLU A 485 4.22 -50.98 -32.80
C GLU A 485 3.14 -52.04 -33.08
N GLU A 486 2.26 -52.32 -32.13
CA GLU A 486 1.10 -53.20 -32.32
C GLU A 486 0.10 -52.60 -33.32
N LEU A 487 -0.13 -51.29 -33.28
CA LEU A 487 -0.97 -50.58 -34.24
C LEU A 487 -0.33 -50.58 -35.64
N ASP A 488 0.98 -50.36 -35.75
CA ASP A 488 1.73 -50.43 -37.02
C ASP A 488 1.70 -51.86 -37.57
N ASN A 489 1.84 -52.87 -36.72
CA ASN A 489 1.71 -54.27 -37.11
C ASN A 489 0.27 -54.63 -37.52
N ALA A 490 -0.75 -54.13 -36.81
CA ALA A 490 -2.15 -54.30 -37.18
C ALA A 490 -2.45 -53.59 -38.50
N GLN A 491 -1.89 -52.40 -38.72
CA GLN A 491 -2.01 -51.63 -39.96
C GLN A 491 -1.29 -52.32 -41.12
N LYS A 492 -0.09 -52.89 -40.91
CA LYS A 492 0.60 -53.75 -41.89
C LYS A 492 -0.21 -55.01 -42.20
N ASN A 493 -0.79 -55.67 -41.20
CA ASN A 493 -1.65 -56.83 -41.40
C ASN A 493 -2.91 -56.46 -42.18
N TYR A 494 -3.52 -55.31 -41.88
CA TYR A 494 -4.68 -54.81 -42.62
C TYR A 494 -4.29 -54.41 -44.05
N GLN A 495 -3.15 -53.77 -44.26
CA GLN A 495 -2.60 -53.49 -45.60
C GLN A 495 -2.27 -54.77 -46.35
N THR A 496 -1.77 -55.81 -45.67
CA THR A 496 -1.48 -57.11 -46.29
C THR A 496 -2.78 -57.81 -46.68
N SER A 497 -3.80 -57.76 -45.83
CA SER A 497 -5.14 -58.27 -46.14
C SER A 497 -5.82 -57.48 -47.27
N PHE A 498 -5.69 -56.15 -47.25
CA PHE A 498 -6.21 -55.25 -48.29
C PHE A 498 -5.51 -55.48 -49.63
N THR A 499 -4.18 -55.57 -49.66
CA THR A 499 -3.40 -55.88 -50.87
C THR A 499 -3.66 -57.29 -51.37
N PHE A 500 -3.90 -58.27 -50.49
CA PHE A 500 -4.35 -59.62 -50.87
C PHE A 500 -5.75 -59.61 -51.50
N LEU A 501 -6.70 -58.88 -50.92
CA LEU A 501 -8.05 -58.73 -51.47
C LEU A 501 -8.03 -57.92 -52.78
N GLN A 502 -7.20 -56.88 -52.86
CA GLN A 502 -7.04 -56.07 -54.06
C GLN A 502 -6.35 -56.84 -55.18
N THR A 503 -5.31 -57.63 -54.89
CA THR A 503 -4.74 -58.55 -55.89
C THR A 503 -5.76 -59.60 -56.31
N LYS A 504 -6.62 -60.10 -55.41
CA LYS A 504 -7.71 -61.00 -55.80
C LYS A 504 -8.72 -60.31 -56.73
N VAL A 505 -9.09 -59.06 -56.46
CA VAL A 505 -9.94 -58.24 -57.34
C VAL A 505 -9.27 -57.99 -58.69
N GLU A 506 -8.01 -57.59 -58.72
CA GLU A 506 -7.22 -57.37 -59.95
C GLU A 506 -6.96 -58.68 -60.72
N THR A 507 -7.01 -59.84 -60.05
CA THR A 507 -6.93 -61.16 -60.69
C THR A 507 -8.27 -61.53 -61.31
N MET A 508 -9.39 -61.29 -60.62
CA MET A 508 -10.74 -61.45 -61.19
C MET A 508 -11.00 -60.45 -62.34
N GLU A 509 -10.50 -59.22 -62.24
CA GLU A 509 -10.58 -58.23 -63.33
C GLU A 509 -9.70 -58.62 -64.52
N ARG A 510 -8.49 -59.18 -64.29
CA ARG A 510 -7.68 -59.77 -65.36
C ARG A 510 -8.32 -61.01 -65.97
N GLU A 511 -8.95 -61.88 -65.18
CA GLU A 511 -9.70 -63.03 -65.68
C GLU A 511 -10.91 -62.58 -66.53
N ILE A 512 -11.58 -61.48 -66.16
CA ILE A 512 -12.65 -60.88 -66.98
C ILE A 512 -12.09 -60.34 -68.29
N ILE A 513 -10.96 -59.61 -68.26
CA ILE A 513 -10.30 -59.08 -69.47
C ILE A 513 -9.74 -60.21 -70.35
N GLU A 514 -9.21 -61.28 -69.75
CA GLU A 514 -8.77 -62.50 -70.44
C GLU A 514 -9.95 -63.25 -71.05
N MET A 515 -11.10 -63.37 -70.36
CA MET A 515 -12.33 -63.94 -70.92
C MET A 515 -12.90 -63.08 -72.07
N GLU A 516 -12.85 -61.74 -71.95
CA GLU A 516 -13.25 -60.82 -73.02
C GLU A 516 -12.29 -60.89 -74.23
N HIS A 517 -11.00 -61.09 -73.98
CA HIS A 517 -9.99 -61.33 -75.03
C HIS A 517 -10.13 -62.72 -75.66
N GLU A 518 -10.41 -63.76 -74.88
CA GLU A 518 -10.69 -65.12 -75.35
C GLU A 518 -11.98 -65.17 -76.18
N ILE A 519 -13.03 -64.43 -75.82
CA ILE A 519 -14.25 -64.29 -76.64
C ILE A 519 -13.93 -63.60 -77.98
N GLY A 520 -13.03 -62.62 -77.98
CA GLY A 520 -12.53 -61.96 -79.19
C GLY A 520 -11.67 -62.86 -80.08
N GLN A 521 -10.74 -63.63 -79.49
CA GLN A 521 -9.87 -64.57 -80.20
C GLN A 521 -10.62 -65.81 -80.70
N LYS A 522 -11.59 -66.35 -79.94
CA LYS A 522 -12.46 -67.47 -80.38
C LYS A 522 -13.39 -67.11 -81.52
N LYS A 523 -13.85 -65.85 -81.62
CA LYS A 523 -14.58 -65.34 -82.79
C LYS A 523 -13.73 -65.27 -84.06
N GLN A 524 -12.40 -65.15 -83.94
CA GLN A 524 -11.45 -65.04 -85.06
C GLN A 524 -10.74 -66.38 -85.38
N GLU A 525 -10.69 -67.33 -84.45
CA GLU A 525 -10.22 -68.72 -84.65
C GLU A 525 -11.28 -69.65 -85.25
N ILE A 526 -12.59 -69.41 -85.05
CA ILE A 526 -13.67 -70.12 -85.76
C ILE A 526 -13.64 -69.84 -87.27
N GLU A 527 -13.10 -68.71 -87.69
CA GLU A 527 -13.04 -68.28 -89.10
C GLU A 527 -11.79 -68.79 -89.85
N ASN A 528 -10.74 -69.26 -89.14
CA ASN A 528 -9.41 -69.51 -89.76
C ASN A 528 -8.77 -70.89 -89.53
N LYS A 529 -9.38 -71.82 -88.76
CA LYS A 529 -8.83 -73.17 -88.50
C LYS A 529 -9.67 -74.30 -89.08
N THR A 530 -9.94 -74.22 -90.38
CA THR A 530 -10.64 -75.28 -91.12
C THR A 530 -9.75 -76.48 -91.51
N PRO A 531 -8.39 -76.44 -91.63
CA PRO A 531 -7.60 -77.70 -91.44
C PRO A 531 -6.03 -77.64 -91.27
N GLY A 532 -5.45 -78.42 -90.32
CA GLY A 532 -4.33 -79.35 -90.64
C GLY A 532 -2.92 -79.23 -89.99
N PHE A 533 -2.66 -80.12 -89.01
CA PHE A 533 -1.44 -80.94 -88.77
C PHE A 533 -0.07 -80.29 -88.41
N GLU A 534 0.57 -80.45 -87.23
CA GLU A 534 0.99 -81.64 -86.43
C GLU A 534 2.27 -82.42 -86.82
N GLU A 535 3.19 -81.96 -87.69
CA GLU A 535 4.35 -82.83 -88.05
C GLU A 535 5.80 -82.28 -87.99
N LEU A 536 6.07 -81.03 -87.59
CA LEU A 536 7.44 -80.48 -87.67
C LEU A 536 8.14 -80.20 -86.33
N GLU A 537 7.67 -80.82 -85.26
CA GLU A 537 8.27 -80.80 -83.93
C GLU A 537 9.58 -81.62 -83.83
N LYS A 538 9.93 -82.44 -84.83
CA LYS A 538 11.05 -83.40 -84.72
C LYS A 538 12.43 -82.95 -85.22
N ARG A 539 12.64 -81.72 -85.69
CA ARG A 539 13.92 -81.35 -86.38
C ARG A 539 14.79 -80.27 -85.76
N PHE A 540 14.34 -79.51 -84.76
CA PHE A 540 15.09 -78.30 -84.35
C PHE A 540 15.96 -78.45 -83.08
N GLU A 541 15.80 -79.54 -82.32
CA GLU A 541 16.51 -79.77 -81.04
C GLU A 541 18.04 -79.89 -81.17
N ALA A 542 18.57 -80.22 -82.34
CA ALA A 542 20.02 -80.45 -82.52
C ALA A 542 20.86 -79.17 -82.72
N ARG A 543 20.26 -77.98 -82.95
CA ARG A 543 21.01 -76.79 -83.39
C ARG A 543 21.09 -75.63 -82.37
N THR A 544 20.37 -75.68 -81.27
CA THR A 544 20.24 -74.55 -80.32
C THR A 544 21.36 -74.50 -79.24
N ALA A 545 22.10 -75.59 -79.03
CA ALA A 545 23.13 -75.69 -77.98
C ALA A 545 24.35 -74.75 -78.15
N ALA A 546 24.60 -74.23 -79.35
CA ALA A 546 25.71 -73.29 -79.62
C ALA A 546 25.35 -71.82 -79.34
N TYR A 547 24.06 -71.47 -79.21
CA TYR A 547 23.59 -70.08 -79.03
C TYR A 547 23.48 -69.65 -77.55
N GLU A 548 23.49 -70.59 -76.59
CA GLU A 548 23.35 -70.34 -75.15
C GLU A 548 24.58 -69.69 -74.50
N LYS A 549 25.79 -69.88 -75.04
CA LYS A 549 27.03 -69.40 -74.40
C LYS A 549 27.28 -67.89 -74.59
N LEU A 550 26.80 -67.30 -75.69
CA LEU A 550 26.98 -65.87 -76.00
C LEU A 550 25.88 -64.98 -75.37
N LYS A 551 24.76 -65.56 -74.91
CA LYS A 551 23.64 -64.83 -74.30
C LYS A 551 23.89 -64.47 -72.82
N LYS A 552 24.78 -65.18 -72.13
CA LYS A 552 25.13 -64.91 -70.71
C LYS A 552 25.92 -63.61 -70.51
N ASP A 553 26.91 -63.34 -71.35
CA ASP A 553 27.79 -62.16 -71.20
C ASP A 553 27.09 -60.82 -71.51
N ILE A 554 26.02 -60.84 -72.31
CA ILE A 554 25.22 -59.64 -72.63
C ILE A 554 24.19 -59.32 -71.53
N VAL A 555 23.71 -60.31 -70.76
CA VAL A 555 22.77 -60.11 -69.64
C VAL A 555 23.43 -59.40 -68.46
N ASP A 556 24.71 -59.69 -68.18
CA ASP A 556 25.45 -59.07 -67.07
C ASP A 556 25.75 -57.58 -67.32
N LEU A 557 26.02 -57.18 -68.57
CA LEU A 557 26.24 -55.78 -68.94
C LEU A 557 24.92 -54.97 -69.01
N LYS A 558 23.79 -55.61 -69.34
CA LYS A 558 22.45 -54.96 -69.35
C LYS A 558 21.88 -54.78 -67.93
N GLY A 559 22.19 -55.71 -67.02
CA GLY A 559 21.83 -55.61 -65.59
C GLY A 559 22.53 -54.47 -64.84
N LYS A 560 23.81 -54.20 -65.15
CA LYS A 560 24.55 -53.06 -64.58
C LYS A 560 24.05 -51.70 -65.07
N LYS A 561 23.55 -51.62 -66.31
CA LYS A 561 22.96 -50.40 -66.86
C LYS A 561 21.57 -50.11 -66.28
N GLN A 562 20.73 -51.13 -66.07
CA GLN A 562 19.40 -50.96 -65.46
C GLN A 562 19.49 -50.58 -63.97
N THR A 563 20.40 -51.20 -63.21
CA THR A 563 20.62 -50.86 -61.79
C THR A 563 21.15 -49.43 -61.59
N LEU A 564 22.06 -48.95 -62.45
CA LEU A 564 22.49 -47.54 -62.40
C LEU A 564 21.36 -46.58 -62.81
N SER A 565 20.50 -46.96 -63.76
CA SER A 565 19.35 -46.14 -64.17
C SER A 565 18.23 -46.09 -63.10
N ASP A 566 17.99 -47.19 -62.38
CA ASP A 566 17.01 -47.25 -61.30
C ASP A 566 17.52 -46.51 -60.05
N ILE A 567 18.82 -46.54 -59.76
CA ILE A 567 19.44 -45.73 -58.70
C ILE A 567 19.36 -44.23 -59.04
N ILE A 568 19.62 -43.85 -60.30
CA ILE A 568 19.47 -42.45 -60.75
C ILE A 568 18.00 -42.00 -60.65
N ASN A 569 17.03 -42.84 -61.00
CA ASN A 569 15.60 -42.50 -60.88
C ASN A 569 15.11 -42.48 -59.42
N LYS A 570 15.64 -43.34 -58.55
CA LYS A 570 15.33 -43.33 -57.11
C LYS A 570 15.91 -42.10 -56.42
N THR A 571 17.15 -41.72 -56.74
CA THR A 571 17.77 -40.48 -56.24
C THR A 571 17.09 -39.22 -56.80
N LYS A 572 16.55 -39.27 -58.03
CA LYS A 572 15.70 -38.19 -58.58
C LYS A 572 14.36 -38.08 -57.86
N GLY A 573 13.70 -39.21 -57.55
CA GLY A 573 12.45 -39.23 -56.77
C GLY A 573 12.64 -38.85 -55.30
N GLU A 574 13.79 -39.17 -54.70
CA GLU A 574 14.16 -38.70 -53.35
C GLU A 574 14.48 -37.20 -53.33
N LYS A 575 15.09 -36.66 -54.39
CA LYS A 575 15.25 -35.22 -54.60
C LYS A 575 13.89 -34.51 -54.72
N GLU A 576 12.97 -35.04 -55.51
CA GLU A 576 11.61 -34.47 -55.65
C GLU A 576 10.80 -34.58 -54.34
N ARG A 577 10.97 -35.67 -53.56
CA ARG A 577 10.35 -35.80 -52.22
C ARG A 577 10.96 -34.88 -51.16
N THR A 578 12.19 -34.41 -51.33
CA THR A 578 12.84 -33.44 -50.43
C THR A 578 12.58 -31.98 -50.83
N GLU A 579 12.18 -31.71 -52.07
CA GLU A 579 11.73 -30.38 -52.52
C GLU A 579 10.43 -29.92 -51.82
N GLY A 580 9.50 -30.84 -51.51
CA GLY A 580 8.27 -30.53 -50.76
C GLY A 580 8.52 -30.05 -49.32
N PRO A 581 9.28 -30.79 -48.49
CA PRO A 581 9.73 -30.35 -47.16
C PRO A 581 10.56 -29.07 -47.22
N LEU A 582 11.46 -28.91 -48.20
CA LEU A 582 12.24 -27.69 -48.37
C LEU A 582 11.36 -26.47 -48.71
N ALA A 583 10.31 -26.66 -49.51
CA ALA A 583 9.33 -25.62 -49.81
C ALA A 583 8.49 -25.27 -48.58
N LYS A 584 8.04 -26.25 -47.78
CA LYS A 584 7.37 -26.01 -46.50
C LYS A 584 8.26 -25.25 -45.52
N VAL A 585 9.51 -25.68 -45.32
CA VAL A 585 10.47 -24.98 -44.45
C VAL A 585 10.75 -23.56 -44.96
N LYS A 586 10.81 -23.32 -46.27
CA LYS A 586 10.93 -21.95 -46.82
C LYS A 586 9.70 -21.09 -46.54
N VAL A 587 8.50 -21.66 -46.64
CA VAL A 587 7.25 -20.97 -46.31
C VAL A 587 7.21 -20.68 -44.81
N ASP A 588 7.48 -21.66 -43.96
CA ASP A 588 7.52 -21.52 -42.49
C ASP A 588 8.58 -20.49 -42.07
N LEU A 589 9.77 -20.51 -42.69
CA LEU A 589 10.81 -19.51 -42.43
C LEU A 589 10.41 -18.11 -42.88
N LYS A 590 9.65 -18.00 -43.98
CA LYS A 590 9.10 -16.72 -44.45
C LYS A 590 8.00 -16.22 -43.51
N GLN A 591 7.12 -17.11 -43.05
CA GLN A 591 6.06 -16.83 -42.09
C GLN A 591 6.64 -16.40 -40.74
N LYS A 592 7.65 -17.11 -40.24
CA LYS A 592 8.38 -16.73 -39.01
C LYS A 592 9.12 -15.41 -39.14
N ARG A 593 9.67 -15.10 -40.32
CA ARG A 593 10.26 -13.77 -40.60
C ARG A 593 9.21 -12.68 -40.64
N GLU A 594 8.06 -12.92 -41.24
CA GLU A 594 6.94 -11.97 -41.27
C GLU A 594 6.36 -11.75 -39.87
N GLU A 595 6.20 -12.80 -39.06
CA GLU A 595 5.82 -12.74 -37.64
C GLU A 595 6.84 -11.93 -36.83
N ALA A 596 8.14 -12.19 -37.00
CA ALA A 596 9.19 -11.45 -36.30
C ALA A 596 9.24 -9.97 -36.71
N ILE A 597 9.06 -9.67 -38.01
CA ILE A 597 8.98 -8.29 -38.50
C ILE A 597 7.72 -7.59 -37.98
N TYR A 598 6.58 -8.30 -37.91
CA TYR A 598 5.35 -7.79 -37.34
C TYR A 598 5.51 -7.48 -35.84
N GLN A 599 6.12 -8.40 -35.07
CA GLN A 599 6.43 -8.17 -33.66
C GLN A 599 7.39 -6.99 -33.49
N LEU A 600 8.44 -6.89 -34.31
CA LEU A 600 9.37 -5.75 -34.29
C LEU A 600 8.68 -4.42 -34.59
N LYS A 601 7.77 -4.38 -35.57
CA LYS A 601 6.98 -3.18 -35.87
C LYS A 601 6.05 -2.83 -34.72
N LYS A 602 5.35 -3.82 -34.17
CA LYS A 602 4.46 -3.64 -33.02
C LYS A 602 5.21 -3.11 -31.81
N HIS A 603 6.38 -3.68 -31.49
CA HIS A 603 7.24 -3.17 -30.41
C HIS A 603 7.78 -1.78 -30.71
N GLY A 604 8.10 -1.46 -31.97
CA GLY A 604 8.47 -0.10 -32.37
C GLY A 604 7.33 0.91 -32.16
N GLU A 605 6.09 0.53 -32.47
CA GLU A 605 4.89 1.35 -32.23
C GLU A 605 4.59 1.50 -30.73
N GLU A 606 4.70 0.42 -29.95
CA GLU A 606 4.59 0.44 -28.49
C GLU A 606 5.65 1.37 -27.87
N THR A 607 6.91 1.26 -28.33
CA THR A 607 8.00 2.13 -27.87
C THR A 607 7.71 3.60 -28.21
N ALA A 608 7.28 3.89 -29.44
CA ALA A 608 6.93 5.26 -29.85
C ALA A 608 5.72 5.82 -29.10
N ASN A 609 4.78 4.97 -28.67
CA ASN A 609 3.67 5.38 -27.81
C ASN A 609 4.16 5.68 -26.40
N ILE A 610 5.00 4.83 -25.82
CA ILE A 610 5.60 5.05 -24.50
C ILE A 610 6.43 6.34 -24.48
N GLU A 611 7.24 6.60 -25.50
CA GLU A 611 8.00 7.86 -25.61
C GLU A 611 7.08 9.08 -25.67
N ARG A 612 5.94 8.98 -26.39
CA ARG A 612 4.92 10.02 -26.41
C ARG A 612 4.27 10.22 -25.04
N GLU A 613 3.94 9.14 -24.35
CA GLU A 613 3.38 9.19 -23.00
C GLU A 613 4.37 9.80 -22.00
N ILE A 614 5.63 9.39 -22.03
CA ILE A 614 6.71 9.98 -21.21
C ILE A 614 6.82 11.49 -21.47
N PHE A 615 6.76 11.92 -22.73
CA PHE A 615 6.80 13.34 -23.06
C PHE A 615 5.57 14.09 -22.51
N VAL A 616 4.36 13.55 -22.71
CA VAL A 616 3.12 14.16 -22.23
C VAL A 616 3.09 14.24 -20.70
N GLU A 617 3.48 13.15 -20.00
CA GLU A 617 3.61 13.13 -18.55
C GLU A 617 4.71 14.08 -18.07
N GLY A 618 5.82 14.21 -18.81
CA GLY A 618 6.85 15.20 -18.55
C GLY A 618 6.33 16.64 -18.64
N CYS A 619 5.48 16.95 -19.63
CA CYS A 619 4.80 18.25 -19.73
C CYS A 619 3.83 18.47 -18.56
N LYS A 620 3.01 17.48 -18.20
CA LYS A 620 2.10 17.56 -17.06
C LYS A 620 2.85 17.78 -15.75
N LEU A 621 3.95 17.06 -15.53
CA LEU A 621 4.82 17.22 -14.37
C LEU A 621 5.37 18.64 -14.29
N LYS A 622 5.83 19.21 -15.42
CA LYS A 622 6.29 20.60 -15.47
C LYS A 622 5.18 21.57 -15.06
N THR A 623 3.96 21.41 -15.58
CA THR A 623 2.81 22.24 -15.18
C THR A 623 2.51 22.11 -13.69
N VAL A 624 2.50 20.89 -13.15
CA VAL A 624 2.30 20.65 -11.71
C VAL A 624 3.40 21.30 -10.88
N MET A 625 4.66 21.27 -11.33
CA MET A 625 5.76 21.95 -10.64
C MET A 625 5.59 23.47 -10.63
N GLU A 626 5.17 24.06 -11.75
CA GLU A 626 4.88 25.49 -11.86
C GLU A 626 3.71 25.90 -10.96
N GLU A 627 2.61 25.13 -10.95
CA GLU A 627 1.46 25.39 -10.07
C GLU A 627 1.81 25.18 -8.59
N ASN A 628 2.59 24.15 -8.25
CA ASN A 628 3.08 23.95 -6.88
C ASN A 628 3.99 25.11 -6.43
N GLN A 629 4.78 25.70 -7.34
CA GLN A 629 5.56 26.88 -7.01
C GLN A 629 4.65 28.08 -6.74
N LYS A 630 3.65 28.34 -7.59
CA LYS A 630 2.65 29.40 -7.37
C LYS A 630 1.90 29.21 -6.06
N LEU A 631 1.51 27.98 -5.72
CA LEU A 631 0.86 27.66 -4.46
C LEU A 631 1.78 27.93 -3.26
N ARG A 632 3.06 27.54 -3.34
CA ARG A 632 4.04 27.87 -2.31
C ARG A 632 4.19 29.38 -2.12
N ASP A 633 4.31 30.13 -3.22
CA ASP A 633 4.42 31.57 -3.17
C ASP A 633 3.15 32.22 -2.59
N ALA A 634 1.96 31.71 -2.91
CA ALA A 634 0.70 32.15 -2.33
C ALA A 634 0.61 31.83 -0.83
N CYS A 635 1.01 30.63 -0.41
CA CYS A 635 1.07 30.24 1.00
C CYS A 635 2.00 31.18 1.78
N MET A 636 3.21 31.44 1.28
CA MET A 636 4.13 32.37 1.93
C MET A 636 3.52 33.76 2.08
N LYS A 637 2.85 34.28 1.04
CA LYS A 637 2.17 35.56 1.11
C LYS A 637 1.05 35.58 2.15
N THR A 638 0.25 34.52 2.22
CA THR A 638 -0.81 34.42 3.25
C THR A 638 -0.24 34.30 4.66
N GLU A 639 0.92 33.65 4.83
CA GLU A 639 1.62 33.60 6.12
C GLU A 639 2.13 34.97 6.55
N GLU A 640 2.68 35.76 5.63
CA GLU A 640 3.05 37.16 5.87
C GLU A 640 1.82 38.01 6.25
N ASP A 641 0.72 37.89 5.51
CA ASP A 641 -0.52 38.61 5.81
C ASP A 641 -1.07 38.22 7.21
N ILE A 642 -1.03 36.93 7.57
CA ILE A 642 -1.42 36.46 8.91
C ILE A 642 -0.50 37.04 9.98
N TYR A 643 0.80 37.10 9.72
CA TYR A 643 1.76 37.69 10.65
C TYR A 643 1.47 39.18 10.87
N ASP A 644 1.23 39.93 9.79
CA ASP A 644 0.89 41.35 9.86
C ASP A 644 -0.45 41.58 10.57
N LEU A 645 -1.46 40.76 10.31
CA LEU A 645 -2.75 40.82 11.01
C LEU A 645 -2.61 40.52 12.50
N LYS A 646 -1.80 39.54 12.89
CA LYS A 646 -1.50 39.26 14.31
C LYS A 646 -0.83 40.45 14.98
N LYS A 647 0.15 41.07 14.31
CA LYS A 647 0.81 42.28 14.81
C LYS A 647 -0.17 43.45 14.95
N GLN A 648 -1.07 43.65 13.99
CA GLN A 648 -2.13 44.65 14.09
C GLN A 648 -3.10 44.36 15.24
N MET A 649 -3.49 43.09 15.43
CA MET A 649 -4.37 42.67 16.52
C MET A 649 -3.72 42.94 17.89
N GLU A 650 -2.43 42.64 18.05
CA GLU A 650 -1.69 42.96 19.27
C GLU A 650 -1.63 44.47 19.52
N ASN A 651 -1.35 45.27 18.49
CA ASN A 651 -1.36 46.73 18.60
C ASN A 651 -2.74 47.27 19.00
N ASN A 652 -3.82 46.76 18.39
CA ASN A 652 -5.19 47.13 18.71
C ASN A 652 -5.57 46.73 20.15
N GLN A 653 -5.11 45.56 20.61
CA GLN A 653 -5.32 45.11 21.97
C GLN A 653 -4.60 46.02 22.98
N GLN A 654 -3.35 46.40 22.69
CA GLN A 654 -2.63 47.38 23.51
C GLN A 654 -3.33 48.74 23.53
N TYR A 655 -3.84 49.19 22.38
CA TYR A 655 -4.58 50.44 22.28
C TYR A 655 -5.89 50.39 23.09
N LYS A 656 -6.63 49.28 23.02
CA LYS A 656 -7.83 49.05 23.84
C LYS A 656 -7.51 49.11 25.33
N VAL A 657 -6.42 48.49 25.78
CA VAL A 657 -6.00 48.55 27.19
C VAL A 657 -5.69 49.99 27.62
N ARG A 658 -5.02 50.78 26.76
CA ARG A 658 -4.77 52.20 27.04
C ARG A 658 -6.06 53.01 27.14
N LEU A 659 -7.00 52.80 26.23
CA LEU A 659 -8.30 53.48 26.26
C LEU A 659 -9.13 53.11 27.48
N LEU A 660 -9.13 51.83 27.88
CA LEU A 660 -9.82 51.39 29.11
C LEU A 660 -9.22 52.04 30.35
N ARG A 661 -7.88 52.17 30.42
CA ARG A 661 -7.22 52.88 31.52
C ARG A 661 -7.61 54.37 31.54
N ALA A 662 -7.56 55.04 30.40
CA ALA A 662 -7.96 56.44 30.29
C ALA A 662 -9.45 56.65 30.65
N LEU A 663 -10.32 55.71 30.27
CA LEU A 663 -11.73 55.74 30.65
C LEU A 663 -11.91 55.63 32.16
N GLU A 664 -11.14 54.74 32.82
CA GLU A 664 -11.19 54.59 34.27
C GLU A 664 -10.70 55.85 34.98
N GLU A 665 -9.59 56.45 34.50
CA GLU A 665 -9.08 57.72 35.03
C GLU A 665 -10.13 58.84 34.94
N VAL A 666 -10.87 58.93 33.82
CA VAL A 666 -11.96 59.91 33.66
C VAL A 666 -13.15 59.60 34.56
N LYS A 667 -13.50 58.33 34.77
CA LYS A 667 -14.58 57.93 35.68
C LYS A 667 -14.24 58.25 37.13
N ASP A 668 -13.00 57.99 37.55
CA ASP A 668 -12.53 58.30 38.89
C ASP A 668 -12.57 59.81 39.14
N GLU A 669 -12.08 60.62 38.19
CA GLU A 669 -12.14 62.08 38.27
C GLU A 669 -13.59 62.59 38.29
N LEU A 670 -14.47 62.02 37.47
CA LEU A 670 -15.89 62.39 37.46
C LEU A 670 -16.57 62.04 38.79
N THR A 671 -16.29 60.86 39.34
CA THR A 671 -16.85 60.41 40.62
C THR A 671 -16.37 61.31 41.75
N LYS A 672 -15.09 61.71 41.73
CA LYS A 672 -14.54 62.66 42.69
C LYS A 672 -15.26 64.01 42.61
N ARG A 673 -15.39 64.59 41.41
CA ARG A 673 -16.11 65.87 41.22
C ARG A 673 -17.58 65.78 41.59
N TRP A 674 -18.23 64.67 41.29
CA TRP A 674 -19.61 64.41 41.70
C TRP A 674 -19.75 64.42 43.22
N ASN A 675 -18.82 63.79 43.94
CA ASN A 675 -18.83 63.82 45.40
C ASN A 675 -18.60 65.24 45.94
N GLU A 676 -17.67 66.01 45.33
CA GLU A 676 -17.47 67.43 45.67
C GLU A 676 -18.75 68.26 45.47
N ASP A 677 -19.48 68.03 44.37
CA ASP A 677 -20.76 68.69 44.10
C ASP A 677 -21.86 68.28 45.10
N VAL A 678 -21.91 67.01 45.49
CA VAL A 678 -22.85 66.51 46.51
C VAL A 678 -22.57 67.14 47.87
N GLU A 679 -21.30 67.20 48.28
CA GLU A 679 -20.89 67.89 49.51
C GLU A 679 -21.29 69.37 49.47
N LEU A 680 -21.05 70.04 48.34
CA LEU A 680 -21.43 71.42 48.16
C LEU A 680 -22.96 71.60 48.26
N GLN A 681 -23.75 70.72 47.64
CA GLN A 681 -25.20 70.73 47.75
C GLN A 681 -25.68 70.52 49.19
N GLU A 682 -25.01 69.66 49.96
CA GLU A 682 -25.32 69.46 51.37
C GLU A 682 -25.04 70.74 52.18
N THR A 683 -23.91 71.41 51.96
CA THR A 683 -23.61 72.69 52.65
C THR A 683 -24.64 73.77 52.33
N PHE A 684 -25.09 73.88 51.08
CA PHE A 684 -26.14 74.82 50.71
C PHE A 684 -27.48 74.45 51.35
N SER A 685 -27.83 73.16 51.38
CA SER A 685 -29.06 72.68 52.00
C SER A 685 -29.07 72.96 53.51
N GLN A 686 -27.94 72.76 54.20
CA GLN A 686 -27.80 73.11 55.61
C GLN A 686 -27.93 74.62 55.84
N ARG A 687 -27.30 75.44 54.99
CA ARG A 687 -27.43 76.91 55.07
C ARG A 687 -28.87 77.36 54.86
N ASP A 688 -29.54 76.81 53.84
CA ASP A 688 -30.91 77.16 53.52
C ASP A 688 -31.87 76.72 54.64
N GLN A 689 -31.61 75.56 55.28
CA GLN A 689 -32.34 75.14 56.48
C GLN A 689 -32.19 76.15 57.63
N LEU A 690 -30.97 76.65 57.89
CA LEU A 690 -30.76 77.70 58.90
C LEU A 690 -31.54 78.99 58.58
N VAL A 691 -31.66 79.36 57.31
CA VAL A 691 -32.48 80.50 56.88
C VAL A 691 -33.96 80.24 57.12
N VAL A 692 -34.45 79.04 56.78
CA VAL A 692 -35.84 78.64 57.03
C VAL A 692 -36.16 78.66 58.52
N ASP A 693 -35.28 78.11 59.36
CA ASP A 693 -35.44 78.11 60.81
C ASP A 693 -35.48 79.56 61.36
N GLY A 694 -34.57 80.42 60.90
CA GLY A 694 -34.57 81.84 61.27
C GLY A 694 -35.81 82.61 60.81
N LEU A 695 -36.35 82.29 59.63
CA LEU A 695 -37.64 82.83 59.17
C LEU A 695 -38.80 82.31 60.03
N GLY A 696 -38.75 81.03 60.45
CA GLY A 696 -39.71 80.43 61.37
C GLY A 696 -39.75 81.15 62.72
N GLU A 697 -38.59 81.42 63.33
CA GLU A 697 -38.50 82.19 64.57
C GLU A 697 -39.04 83.62 64.41
N LEU A 698 -38.75 84.27 63.28
CA LEU A 698 -39.29 85.59 62.98
C LEU A 698 -40.81 85.56 62.82
N LEU A 699 -41.36 84.52 62.19
CA LEU A 699 -42.79 84.33 62.05
C LEU A 699 -43.45 84.14 63.42
N ASP A 700 -42.91 83.26 64.26
CA ASP A 700 -43.34 83.03 65.64
C ASP A 700 -43.34 84.32 66.48
N THR A 701 -42.28 85.12 66.38
CA THR A 701 -42.20 86.41 67.09
C THR A 701 -43.20 87.42 66.55
N THR A 702 -43.49 87.40 65.25
CA THR A 702 -44.49 88.26 64.62
C THR A 702 -45.90 87.85 65.05
N GLU A 703 -46.21 86.56 65.11
CA GLU A 703 -47.49 86.04 65.59
C GLU A 703 -47.70 86.36 67.09
N LYS A 704 -46.65 86.23 67.91
CA LYS A 704 -46.67 86.68 69.32
C LYS A 704 -46.90 88.19 69.44
N ARG A 705 -46.36 89.00 68.54
CA ARG A 705 -46.64 90.44 68.50
C ARG A 705 -48.06 90.72 68.04
N GLU A 706 -48.55 90.02 67.03
CA GLU A 706 -49.90 90.15 66.50
C GLU A 706 -50.94 89.81 67.57
N THR A 707 -50.77 88.69 68.29
CA THR A 707 -51.60 88.34 69.45
C THR A 707 -51.55 89.42 70.53
N LYS A 708 -50.37 89.98 70.84
CA LYS A 708 -50.25 91.10 71.79
C LYS A 708 -50.97 92.36 71.32
N ILE A 709 -50.88 92.69 70.03
CA ILE A 709 -51.59 93.81 69.42
C ILE A 709 -53.10 93.56 69.50
N ASN A 710 -53.56 92.36 69.15
CA ASN A 710 -54.97 91.98 69.26
C ASN A 710 -55.47 92.09 70.72
N GLU A 711 -54.70 91.67 71.72
CA GLU A 711 -55.02 91.88 73.13
C GLU A 711 -55.16 93.37 73.47
N ILE A 712 -54.25 94.21 72.98
CA ILE A 712 -54.29 95.66 73.20
C ILE A 712 -55.52 96.26 72.50
N THR A 713 -55.78 95.88 71.26
CA THR A 713 -56.93 96.35 70.47
C THR A 713 -58.24 95.96 71.15
N GLN A 714 -58.37 94.72 71.62
CA GLN A 714 -59.56 94.29 72.38
C GLN A 714 -59.74 95.11 73.66
N LYS A 715 -58.66 95.40 74.40
CA LYS A 715 -58.72 96.29 75.57
C LYS A 715 -59.15 97.71 75.19
N LEU A 716 -58.64 98.22 74.06
CA LEU A 716 -58.98 99.56 73.58
C LEU A 716 -60.44 99.63 73.12
N GLU A 717 -60.94 98.60 72.44
CA GLU A 717 -62.35 98.46 72.07
C GLU A 717 -63.25 98.39 73.31
N THR A 718 -62.85 97.66 74.36
CA THR A 718 -63.62 97.63 75.62
C THR A 718 -63.65 98.98 76.30
N GLU A 719 -62.53 99.70 76.39
CA GLU A 719 -62.49 101.06 76.93
C GLU A 719 -63.30 102.07 76.09
N LEU A 720 -63.24 101.96 74.76
CA LEU A 720 -64.06 102.77 73.85
C LEU A 720 -65.55 102.44 74.00
N GLN A 721 -65.90 101.18 74.27
CA GLN A 721 -67.27 100.78 74.54
C GLN A 721 -67.76 101.29 75.90
N TYR A 722 -66.91 101.32 76.92
CA TYR A 722 -67.18 102.01 78.18
C TYR A 722 -67.36 103.52 77.98
N LEU A 723 -66.52 104.16 77.17
CA LEU A 723 -66.64 105.58 76.84
C LEU A 723 -67.91 105.87 76.02
N GLY A 724 -68.28 105.00 75.08
CA GLY A 724 -69.53 105.06 74.33
C GLY A 724 -70.76 104.98 75.24
N ASN A 725 -70.77 104.01 76.17
CA ASN A 725 -71.82 103.87 77.18
C ASN A 725 -71.86 105.06 78.17
N PHE A 726 -70.72 105.70 78.44
CA PHE A 726 -70.63 106.92 79.24
C PHE A 726 -71.16 108.14 78.48
N LEU A 727 -70.85 108.27 77.19
CA LEU A 727 -71.33 109.34 76.31
C LEU A 727 -72.84 109.20 76.01
N GLU A 728 -73.39 108.00 75.86
CA GLU A 728 -74.85 107.77 75.76
C GLU A 728 -75.59 108.07 77.08
N ASN A 729 -74.97 107.78 78.23
CA ASN A 729 -75.50 108.19 79.55
C ASN A 729 -75.43 109.71 79.79
N LEU A 730 -74.49 110.43 79.14
CA LEU A 730 -74.43 111.89 79.16
C LEU A 730 -75.38 112.54 78.14
N ALA A 731 -75.60 111.90 76.99
CA ALA A 731 -76.51 112.37 75.94
C ALA A 731 -78.00 112.31 76.36
N SER A 732 -78.37 111.44 77.31
CA SER A 732 -79.73 111.34 77.86
C SER A 732 -80.07 112.37 78.96
N ARG A 733 -79.18 113.33 79.26
CA ARG A 733 -79.36 114.30 80.37
C ARG A 733 -79.16 115.80 80.06
N ARG A 734 -79.14 116.30 78.80
CA ARG A 734 -79.12 117.77 78.58
C ARG A 734 -79.88 118.34 77.36
N PRO A 735 -80.47 119.55 77.48
CA PRO A 735 -81.45 120.14 76.54
C PRO A 735 -80.86 121.01 75.41
N LYS A 736 -81.75 121.37 74.48
CA LYS A 736 -81.59 122.04 73.16
C LYS A 736 -81.05 123.48 73.20
N ASP A 737 -80.45 123.85 72.06
CA ASP A 737 -80.08 125.18 71.52
C ASP A 737 -78.67 125.74 71.86
N SER A 738 -77.77 125.76 70.87
CA SER A 738 -77.09 126.98 70.37
C SER A 738 -76.06 126.74 69.25
N TYR A 739 -76.18 127.63 68.26
CA TYR A 739 -75.41 128.04 67.08
C TYR A 739 -73.87 127.84 66.96
N MET A 740 -73.50 127.44 65.73
CA MET A 740 -72.41 127.94 64.86
C MET A 740 -70.93 127.83 65.28
N SER A 741 -70.15 127.10 64.45
CA SER A 741 -68.92 127.61 63.82
C SER A 741 -68.53 126.77 62.59
N GLN A 742 -68.29 127.45 61.47
CA GLN A 742 -67.92 126.92 60.16
C GLN A 742 -66.38 126.79 60.03
N CYS A 743 -65.88 125.75 59.34
CA CYS A 743 -64.95 125.83 58.19
C CYS A 743 -64.34 124.46 57.80
N ARG A 744 -64.74 124.00 56.59
CA ARG A 744 -64.01 123.27 55.52
C ARG A 744 -62.96 122.18 55.86
N THR A 745 -63.31 120.94 55.44
CA THR A 745 -62.57 119.90 54.63
C THR A 745 -61.06 119.65 54.84
N PRO A 746 -60.49 118.44 54.66
CA PRO A 746 -61.02 117.27 53.94
C PRO A 746 -60.96 115.93 54.73
N THR A 747 -61.73 114.95 54.26
CA THR A 747 -61.95 113.61 54.81
C THR A 747 -60.79 112.64 54.55
N PRO A 748 -60.30 111.92 55.58
CA PRO A 748 -59.72 110.59 55.38
C PRO A 748 -60.22 109.53 56.38
N SER A 749 -60.27 108.29 55.85
CA SER A 749 -59.92 107.00 56.46
C SER A 749 -60.73 106.33 57.60
N LEU A 750 -61.03 105.04 57.32
CA LEU A 750 -61.18 103.84 58.19
C LEU A 750 -62.58 103.59 58.84
N PRO A 751 -62.96 102.33 59.22
CA PRO A 751 -62.06 101.19 59.52
C PRO A 751 -62.54 99.74 59.15
N SER A 752 -61.57 98.82 59.22
CA SER A 752 -61.55 97.47 59.86
C SER A 752 -62.66 96.39 59.62
N THR A 753 -62.27 95.30 58.92
CA THR A 753 -62.28 93.83 59.26
C THR A 753 -63.53 93.16 59.90
N PRO A 754 -63.77 91.82 59.79
CA PRO A 754 -62.78 90.72 59.69
C PRO A 754 -63.12 89.49 58.80
N GLY A 755 -62.14 88.60 58.63
CA GLY A 755 -62.36 87.18 58.96
C GLY A 755 -62.60 86.16 57.83
N THR A 756 -61.50 85.49 57.46
CA THR A 756 -61.35 84.02 57.46
C THR A 756 -61.99 83.14 56.36
N ALA A 757 -61.17 82.15 55.96
CA ALA A 757 -61.50 80.81 55.46
C ALA A 757 -61.46 80.58 53.94
N VAL A 758 -60.24 80.28 53.47
CA VAL A 758 -59.98 79.37 52.35
C VAL A 758 -60.44 77.96 52.73
N LYS A 759 -61.31 77.35 51.92
CA LYS A 759 -61.53 75.90 51.88
C LYS A 759 -61.13 75.35 50.51
N LYS A 760 -60.14 74.46 50.54
CA LYS A 760 -59.77 73.51 49.48
C LYS A 760 -60.89 72.47 49.29
N ALA A 761 -61.18 72.13 48.04
CA ALA A 761 -61.68 70.81 47.64
C ALA A 761 -61.45 70.59 46.13
N GLU A 762 -60.69 69.54 45.78
CA GLU A 762 -60.70 68.71 44.54
C GLU A 762 -59.34 67.96 44.52
N VAL A 763 -59.19 66.65 44.76
CA VAL A 763 -59.77 65.42 44.18
C VAL A 763 -59.40 65.22 42.70
N LYS A 764 -58.38 64.39 42.40
CA LYS A 764 -58.56 62.99 41.92
C LYS A 764 -57.24 62.29 41.61
N ARG A 765 -57.20 61.00 41.97
CA ARG A 765 -56.27 59.97 41.52
C ARG A 765 -56.38 59.75 40.00
N PHE A 766 -55.30 59.35 39.34
CA PHE A 766 -55.28 58.17 38.45
C PHE A 766 -53.85 57.65 38.22
N SER A 767 -53.81 56.43 37.70
CA SER A 767 -52.77 55.41 37.75
C SER A 767 -51.80 55.42 36.54
N ARG A 768 -50.58 54.91 36.77
CA ARG A 768 -49.63 54.20 35.85
C ARG A 768 -49.17 54.89 34.55
N ARG A 769 -47.86 55.16 34.46
CA ARG A 769 -46.86 54.25 33.88
C ARG A 769 -45.47 54.58 34.44
#